data_AF-A0AAU9PRX6-F1
#
_entry.id   AF-A0AAU9PRX6-F1
#
_cell.length_a   1.000
_cell.length_b   1.000
_cell.length_c   1.000
_cell.angle_alpha   90.00
_cell.angle_beta   90.00
_cell.angle_gamma   90.00
#
_symmetry.space_group_name_H-M   'P 1'
#
loop_
_entity.id
_entity.type
_entity.pdbx_description
1 polymer ?
#
loop_
_entity_poly.entity_id
_entity_poly.type
_entity_poly.pdbx_seq_one_letter_code
_entity_poly.pdbx_strand_id
1 'polypeptide(L)'
;MSRNTSSSGGSGALSHAYIHYPPLRCKNNGSTGLFYDDGNKLLISPTSNQVVSWKTSPYTPQVASTTDTISEGPVLSIRYSLDLKLIAVQRSNNEVQFWVKETGETFSQKSKSESDTILGFFWTDCAVCDIVFVKTSGLDLYSYVPELKSLELVDSKKVNVSWYIYTHESRLVLLASGMQCKSFMGYQLSSAGIIRLPRFEMAMAKSDVNSKPVLSAEDVHIVTVYGRIYCLQVDRVAMLLHSYRFYRDAVIQQGSLPVYSTKIAVSVVDNVLLIHQVDAKVIILYDIFADSRTPVSAPLPLLIRGLPRGSNISSSQSANDTSANLYSDDWNFLVPDLVCDVSTGFLWKIHLDLEAISASSSEVPLVLEFLQRRKLEAKKAKDLCLELLRSIMIERRPLPVIFRAVNVLVTSFAYSLKTGSYSKSTPVNSSSGVPENNSGNKPGDTSGGGFSTSDSEDNINLKKENGENLMVSEDQQESQSQLVTSATIPPDELYTFVFASVEEEMIAFADASYLFSILLEFIRSANLEKIKVHPNIYVLAVRLLGRNERYAELGQFVLNKIIEPSKEVALELLEGVGSRNIQTRKLGVDMLRQLSLHHDYVVLLVQDGCYLEALRYARKHKVSTVRPSLFLEAAYASNEPQHLAAVLRFFGEFIPGFGTTSEHTTYIRALADMPSSITV
;
A
#
# COMPACT_ATOMS: atom_id res chain seq x y z
N MET A 1 -1.13 -26.73 -18.06
CA MET A 1 -2.47 -26.16 -18.34
C MET A 1 -2.28 -24.69 -18.69
N SER A 2 -2.46 -24.35 -19.97
CA SER A 2 -2.30 -23.01 -20.53
C SER A 2 -3.33 -22.04 -19.94
N ARG A 3 -2.88 -21.10 -19.11
CA ARG A 3 -3.73 -20.00 -18.64
C ARG A 3 -3.81 -18.95 -19.74
N ASN A 4 -5.06 -18.67 -20.15
CA ASN A 4 -5.44 -17.55 -20.99
C ASN A 4 -4.94 -16.24 -20.38
N THR A 5 -3.83 -15.70 -20.92
CA THR A 5 -3.53 -14.28 -20.83
C THR A 5 -4.54 -13.56 -21.70
N SER A 6 -5.53 -12.93 -21.09
CA SER A 6 -6.37 -11.94 -21.76
C SER A 6 -5.49 -10.72 -22.06
N SER A 7 -4.70 -10.80 -23.14
CA SER A 7 -4.05 -9.65 -23.74
C SER A 7 -5.14 -8.76 -24.32
N SER A 8 -5.56 -7.76 -23.54
CA SER A 8 -6.34 -6.65 -24.05
C SER A 8 -5.44 -5.82 -24.97
N GLY A 9 -5.35 -6.24 -26.23
CA GLY A 9 -4.64 -5.50 -27.25
C GLY A 9 -5.29 -4.13 -27.47
N GLY A 10 -4.45 -3.12 -27.74
CA GLY A 10 -4.85 -1.78 -28.15
C GLY A 10 -3.63 -0.86 -28.37
N SER A 11 -3.08 -0.86 -29.60
CA SER A 11 -2.02 0.04 -30.13
C SER A 11 -0.66 0.02 -29.41
N GLY A 12 0.41 -0.31 -30.14
CA GLY A 12 1.78 -0.52 -29.65
C GLY A 12 2.54 0.74 -29.16
N ALA A 13 1.86 1.71 -28.55
CA ALA A 13 2.49 2.85 -27.91
C ALA A 13 2.58 2.58 -26.39
N LEU A 14 3.79 2.29 -25.90
CA LEU A 14 4.09 2.26 -24.47
C LEU A 14 3.83 3.65 -23.88
N SER A 15 3.13 3.70 -22.75
CA SER A 15 2.95 4.93 -21.96
C SER A 15 2.83 4.57 -20.48
N HIS A 16 3.39 5.43 -19.63
CA HIS A 16 3.41 5.24 -18.18
C HIS A 16 2.19 5.86 -17.46
N ALA A 17 1.41 6.69 -18.16
CA ALA A 17 0.21 7.31 -17.63
C ALA A 17 -0.88 7.37 -18.70
N TYR A 18 -2.14 7.19 -18.31
CA TYR A 18 -3.24 7.15 -19.26
C TYR A 18 -4.53 7.74 -18.70
N ILE A 19 -5.42 8.10 -19.62
CA ILE A 19 -6.83 8.43 -19.37
C ILE A 19 -7.70 7.37 -20.05
N HIS A 20 -8.86 7.06 -19.48
CA HIS A 20 -9.74 6.01 -19.98
C HIS A 20 -10.98 6.60 -20.66
N TYR A 21 -11.31 6.10 -21.85
CA TYR A 21 -12.54 6.36 -22.56
C TYR A 21 -13.64 5.37 -22.11
N PRO A 22 -14.91 5.79 -21.98
CA PRO A 22 -15.41 7.15 -22.22
C PRO A 22 -15.04 8.13 -21.10
N PRO A 23 -14.84 9.43 -21.42
CA PRO A 23 -14.75 10.47 -20.39
C PRO A 23 -16.11 10.67 -19.72
N LEU A 24 -16.11 11.30 -18.54
CA LEU A 24 -17.33 11.85 -17.98
C LEU A 24 -17.72 13.09 -18.81
N ARG A 25 -18.97 13.11 -19.29
CA ARG A 25 -19.50 14.23 -20.09
C ARG A 25 -20.22 15.21 -19.17
N CYS A 26 -19.65 16.39 -19.03
CA CYS A 26 -20.14 17.48 -18.19
C CYS A 26 -20.55 18.69 -19.03
N LYS A 27 -21.27 18.45 -20.12
CA LYS A 27 -21.76 19.51 -21.00
C LYS A 27 -23.27 19.63 -20.89
N ASN A 28 -23.74 20.83 -20.57
CA ASN A 28 -25.15 21.19 -20.64
C ASN A 28 -25.34 22.33 -21.66
N ASN A 29 -26.49 22.35 -22.34
CA ASN A 29 -26.81 23.40 -23.29
C ASN A 29 -26.98 24.73 -22.56
N GLY A 30 -26.36 25.81 -23.06
CA GLY A 30 -26.41 27.12 -22.43
C GLY A 30 -25.52 27.27 -21.19
N SER A 31 -24.54 26.37 -21.00
CA SER A 31 -23.51 26.51 -19.97
C SER A 31 -22.70 27.79 -20.17
N THR A 32 -22.46 28.52 -19.07
CA THR A 32 -21.63 29.74 -19.05
C THR A 32 -20.19 29.47 -18.62
N GLY A 33 -19.85 28.23 -18.24
CA GLY A 33 -18.51 27.83 -17.81
C GLY A 33 -18.51 26.52 -17.03
N LEU A 34 -17.32 26.05 -16.66
CA LEU A 34 -17.13 24.89 -15.78
C LEU A 34 -16.31 25.28 -14.56
N PHE A 35 -16.80 24.92 -13.38
CA PHE A 35 -16.20 25.25 -12.09
C PHE A 35 -15.99 23.96 -11.29
N TYR A 36 -14.81 23.82 -10.70
CA TYR A 36 -14.50 22.67 -9.85
C TYR A 36 -14.63 23.06 -8.38
N ASP A 37 -15.57 22.42 -7.70
CA ASP A 37 -15.69 22.47 -6.24
C ASP A 37 -14.92 21.28 -5.67
N ASP A 38 -13.65 21.54 -5.34
CA ASP A 38 -12.71 20.54 -4.84
C ASP A 38 -13.03 20.05 -3.42
N GLY A 39 -13.86 20.79 -2.67
CA GLY A 39 -14.32 20.37 -1.34
C GLY A 39 -15.38 19.29 -1.43
N ASN A 40 -16.38 19.51 -2.29
CA ASN A 40 -17.46 18.53 -2.52
C ASN A 40 -17.15 17.52 -3.63
N LYS A 41 -15.98 17.64 -4.29
CA LYS A 41 -15.58 16.87 -5.48
C LYS A 41 -16.65 16.94 -6.58
N LEU A 42 -17.18 18.12 -6.84
CA LEU A 42 -18.19 18.38 -7.89
C LEU A 42 -17.59 19.17 -9.04
N LEU A 43 -17.92 18.77 -10.27
CA LEU A 43 -17.80 19.66 -11.42
C LEU A 43 -19.15 20.33 -11.65
N ILE A 44 -19.16 21.66 -11.81
CA ILE A 44 -20.35 22.49 -11.80
C ILE A 44 -20.43 23.28 -13.11
N SER A 45 -21.58 23.20 -13.78
CA SER A 45 -21.90 23.92 -15.01
C SER A 45 -23.14 24.79 -14.77
N PRO A 46 -22.99 26.08 -14.43
CA PRO A 46 -24.10 27.01 -14.39
C PRO A 46 -24.63 27.33 -15.80
N THR A 47 -25.93 27.56 -15.90
CA THR A 47 -26.61 28.18 -17.04
C THR A 47 -27.20 29.53 -16.58
N SER A 48 -28.10 30.13 -17.36
CA SER A 48 -28.73 31.39 -16.95
C SER A 48 -29.50 31.28 -15.63
N ASN A 49 -30.24 30.20 -15.39
CA ASN A 49 -31.13 30.07 -14.23
C ASN A 49 -31.03 28.71 -13.51
N GLN A 50 -30.09 27.86 -13.89
CA GLN A 50 -29.88 26.55 -13.30
C GLN A 50 -28.40 26.28 -13.12
N VAL A 51 -28.11 25.30 -12.27
CA VAL A 51 -26.77 24.78 -12.05
C VAL A 51 -26.85 23.28 -12.17
N VAL A 52 -26.06 22.72 -13.09
CA VAL A 52 -25.92 21.28 -13.24
C VAL A 52 -24.59 20.86 -12.63
N SER A 53 -24.58 19.84 -11.78
CA SER A 53 -23.37 19.34 -11.14
C SER A 53 -23.20 17.83 -11.31
N TRP A 54 -21.95 17.38 -11.35
CA TRP A 54 -21.57 15.97 -11.44
C TRP A 54 -20.56 15.62 -10.34
N LYS A 55 -20.77 14.52 -9.64
CA LYS A 55 -19.75 13.96 -8.72
C LYS A 55 -18.54 13.46 -9.52
N THR A 56 -17.36 13.81 -9.03
CA THR A 56 -16.07 13.43 -9.64
C THR A 56 -15.34 12.35 -8.84
N SER A 57 -15.79 12.08 -7.61
CA SER A 57 -15.28 11.03 -6.73
C SER A 57 -16.43 10.26 -6.05
N PRO A 58 -16.44 8.91 -6.09
CA PRO A 58 -15.60 8.07 -6.93
C PRO A 58 -15.81 8.39 -8.42
N TYR A 59 -14.73 8.35 -9.20
CA TYR A 59 -14.80 8.70 -10.62
C TYR A 59 -15.49 7.59 -11.41
N THR A 60 -16.58 7.93 -12.09
CA THR A 60 -17.23 7.05 -13.07
C THR A 60 -17.69 7.86 -14.28
N PRO A 61 -17.53 7.35 -15.52
CA PRO A 61 -18.05 8.05 -16.70
C PRO A 61 -19.57 8.17 -16.75
N GLN A 62 -20.30 7.34 -15.99
CA GLN A 62 -21.76 7.24 -16.01
C GLN A 62 -22.41 7.83 -14.74
N VAL A 63 -21.94 9.00 -14.29
CA VAL A 63 -22.55 9.71 -13.15
C VAL A 63 -23.82 10.45 -13.58
N ALA A 64 -24.89 10.29 -12.80
CA ALA A 64 -26.09 11.11 -12.94
C ALA A 64 -25.82 12.55 -12.50
N SER A 65 -26.26 13.53 -13.29
CA SER A 65 -26.17 14.94 -12.93
C SER A 65 -27.24 15.34 -11.91
N THR A 66 -26.92 16.27 -11.03
CA THR A 66 -27.90 16.96 -10.17
C THR A 66 -28.15 18.36 -10.71
N THR A 67 -29.40 18.79 -10.74
CA THR A 67 -29.78 20.13 -11.21
C THR A 67 -30.43 20.91 -10.09
N ASP A 68 -29.90 22.09 -9.80
CA ASP A 68 -30.45 23.04 -8.85
C ASP A 68 -30.85 24.34 -9.57
N THR A 69 -31.79 25.09 -9.01
CA THR A 69 -32.23 26.38 -9.55
C THR A 69 -31.49 27.54 -8.90
N ILE A 70 -31.08 28.52 -9.70
CA ILE A 70 -30.47 29.78 -9.23
C ILE A 70 -31.12 30.97 -9.94
N SER A 71 -30.94 32.18 -9.41
CA SER A 71 -31.39 33.38 -10.13
C SER A 71 -30.56 33.62 -11.39
N GLU A 72 -31.10 34.42 -12.30
CA GLU A 72 -30.34 34.93 -13.44
C GLU A 72 -29.22 35.87 -13.02
N GLY A 73 -28.14 35.89 -13.81
CA GLY A 73 -27.01 36.81 -13.63
C GLY A 73 -25.64 36.18 -13.95
N PRO A 74 -24.59 37.00 -13.96
CA PRO A 74 -23.21 36.53 -14.14
C PRO A 74 -22.79 35.55 -13.02
N VAL A 75 -21.90 34.63 -13.36
CA VAL A 75 -21.29 33.67 -12.42
C VAL A 75 -19.77 33.76 -12.57
N LEU A 76 -19.11 34.40 -11.61
CA LEU A 76 -17.64 34.47 -11.56
C LEU A 76 -17.03 33.27 -10.84
N SER A 77 -17.74 32.76 -9.84
CA SER A 77 -17.38 31.56 -9.08
C SER A 77 -18.64 30.97 -8.47
N ILE A 78 -18.66 29.65 -8.30
CA ILE A 78 -19.77 28.92 -7.67
C ILE A 78 -19.22 27.74 -6.88
N ARG A 79 -19.68 27.56 -5.64
CA ARG A 79 -19.33 26.44 -4.76
C ARG A 79 -20.51 26.09 -3.85
N TYR A 80 -20.63 24.82 -3.50
CA TYR A 80 -21.61 24.36 -2.53
C TYR A 80 -21.01 24.41 -1.12
N SER A 81 -21.83 24.61 -0.09
CA SER A 81 -21.41 24.31 1.28
C SER A 81 -21.03 22.84 1.41
N LEU A 82 -20.19 22.50 2.39
CA LEU A 82 -19.69 21.12 2.56
C LEU A 82 -20.81 20.12 2.91
N ASP A 83 -21.91 20.61 3.49
CA ASP A 83 -23.13 19.82 3.74
C ASP A 83 -24.11 19.81 2.55
N LEU A 84 -23.72 20.44 1.43
CA LEU A 84 -24.50 20.58 0.19
C LEU A 84 -25.86 21.29 0.34
N LYS A 85 -26.10 22.01 1.44
CA LYS A 85 -27.38 22.72 1.67
C LYS A 85 -27.43 24.11 1.07
N LEU A 86 -26.27 24.75 0.91
CA LEU A 86 -26.15 26.09 0.34
C LEU A 86 -25.44 26.06 -1.01
N ILE A 87 -25.89 26.91 -1.92
CA ILE A 87 -25.17 27.24 -3.15
C ILE A 87 -24.69 28.68 -3.00
N ALA A 88 -23.38 28.90 -3.07
CA ALA A 88 -22.80 30.23 -3.08
C ALA A 88 -22.34 30.59 -4.49
N VAL A 89 -22.74 31.76 -4.98
CA VAL A 89 -22.42 32.25 -6.32
C VAL A 89 -21.84 33.66 -6.21
N GLN A 90 -20.60 33.84 -6.64
CA GLN A 90 -20.01 35.17 -6.77
C GLN A 90 -20.58 35.84 -8.02
N ARG A 91 -21.43 36.84 -7.82
CA ARG A 91 -22.10 37.58 -8.89
C ARG A 91 -21.27 38.73 -9.42
N SER A 92 -20.47 39.34 -8.56
CA SER A 92 -19.60 40.45 -8.94
C SER A 92 -18.32 40.43 -8.11
N ASN A 93 -17.42 41.37 -8.39
CA ASN A 93 -16.23 41.57 -7.57
C ASN A 93 -16.56 42.02 -6.13
N ASN A 94 -17.81 42.38 -5.80
CA ASN A 94 -18.16 42.92 -4.49
C ASN A 94 -19.32 42.16 -3.82
N GLU A 95 -19.87 41.11 -4.45
CA GLU A 95 -21.06 40.41 -3.95
C GLU A 95 -21.00 38.91 -4.21
N VAL A 96 -21.31 38.15 -3.15
CA VAL A 96 -21.61 36.72 -3.21
C VAL A 96 -23.04 36.50 -2.75
N GLN A 97 -23.82 35.82 -3.58
CA GLN A 97 -25.22 35.47 -3.31
C GLN A 97 -25.31 34.00 -2.90
N PHE A 98 -26.25 33.69 -2.02
CA PHE A 98 -26.44 32.38 -1.42
C PHE A 98 -27.87 31.90 -1.66
N TRP A 99 -28.03 30.59 -1.92
CA TRP A 99 -29.31 29.90 -2.02
C TRP A 99 -29.38 28.81 -0.97
N VAL A 100 -30.47 28.81 -0.21
CA VAL A 100 -30.82 27.71 0.68
C VAL A 100 -31.61 26.68 -0.11
N LYS A 101 -31.03 25.51 -0.39
CA LYS A 101 -31.64 24.52 -1.29
C LYS A 101 -32.98 23.98 -0.78
N GLU A 102 -33.12 23.83 0.53
CA GLU A 102 -34.34 23.29 1.14
C GLU A 102 -35.54 24.24 1.02
N THR A 103 -35.32 25.55 1.16
CA THR A 103 -36.40 26.56 1.15
C THR A 103 -36.52 27.32 -0.16
N GLY A 104 -35.48 27.31 -1.00
CA GLY A 104 -35.36 28.13 -2.22
C GLY A 104 -35.10 29.61 -1.95
N GLU A 105 -34.92 30.02 -0.70
CA GLU A 105 -34.67 31.41 -0.33
C GLU A 105 -33.24 31.84 -0.63
N THR A 106 -33.06 33.16 -0.79
CA THR A 106 -31.77 33.74 -1.14
C THR A 106 -31.39 34.90 -0.24
N PHE A 107 -30.08 35.06 -0.02
CA PHE A 107 -29.49 36.22 0.65
C PHE A 107 -28.15 36.56 0.01
N SER A 108 -27.64 37.77 0.23
CA SER A 108 -26.38 38.24 -0.35
C SER A 108 -25.44 38.78 0.72
N GLN A 109 -24.16 38.48 0.59
CA GLN A 109 -23.08 39.12 1.34
C GLN A 109 -22.30 40.05 0.43
N LYS A 110 -22.31 41.35 0.76
CA LYS A 110 -21.57 42.38 0.03
C LYS A 110 -20.30 42.77 0.78
N SER A 111 -19.26 43.15 0.03
CA SER A 111 -18.05 43.76 0.59
C SER A 111 -18.40 45.10 1.24
N LYS A 112 -17.88 45.35 2.44
CA LYS A 112 -18.17 46.59 3.20
C LYS A 112 -17.55 47.84 2.58
N SER A 113 -16.45 47.69 1.84
CA SER A 113 -15.74 48.80 1.20
C SER A 113 -15.90 48.71 -0.31
N GLU A 114 -16.29 49.81 -0.96
CA GLU A 114 -16.40 49.86 -2.42
C GLU A 114 -15.06 49.65 -3.13
N SER A 115 -13.95 49.98 -2.46
CA SER A 115 -12.58 49.83 -2.98
C SER A 115 -12.00 48.42 -2.83
N ASP A 116 -12.66 47.53 -2.08
CA ASP A 116 -12.13 46.21 -1.74
C ASP A 116 -12.86 45.13 -2.53
N THR A 117 -12.13 44.43 -3.40
CA THR A 117 -12.69 43.44 -4.30
C THR A 117 -12.51 42.03 -3.75
N ILE A 118 -13.54 41.22 -3.89
CA ILE A 118 -13.59 39.79 -3.62
C ILE A 118 -12.88 39.07 -4.77
N LEU A 119 -11.74 38.48 -4.47
CA LEU A 119 -10.98 37.62 -5.38
C LEU A 119 -11.60 36.22 -5.49
N GLY A 120 -12.28 35.78 -4.44
CA GLY A 120 -13.08 34.56 -4.42
C GLY A 120 -13.40 34.12 -3.00
N PHE A 121 -13.90 32.90 -2.85
CA PHE A 121 -14.31 32.35 -1.55
C PHE A 121 -14.18 30.82 -1.54
N PHE A 122 -14.15 30.24 -0.34
CA PHE A 122 -14.18 28.79 -0.16
C PHE A 122 -14.84 28.42 1.18
N TRP A 123 -15.48 27.26 1.19
CA TRP A 123 -16.06 26.66 2.39
C TRP A 123 -15.01 25.87 3.17
N THR A 124 -15.19 25.79 4.48
CA THR A 124 -14.26 25.15 5.40
C THR A 124 -15.01 24.35 6.45
N ASP A 125 -14.40 23.28 6.93
CA ASP A 125 -14.85 22.51 8.08
C ASP A 125 -14.13 22.95 9.37
N CYS A 126 -13.66 24.19 9.38
CA CYS A 126 -12.97 24.77 10.51
C CYS A 126 -13.98 25.07 11.63
N ALA A 127 -13.64 24.75 12.89
CA ALA A 127 -14.54 25.01 14.02
C ALA A 127 -14.85 26.50 14.27
N VAL A 128 -14.13 27.41 13.63
CA VAL A 128 -14.19 28.86 13.88
C VAL A 128 -15.00 29.62 12.82
N CYS A 129 -15.15 29.06 11.62
CA CYS A 129 -15.86 29.70 10.51
C CYS A 129 -16.33 28.68 9.49
N ASP A 130 -17.45 28.97 8.83
CA ASP A 130 -18.02 28.10 7.80
C ASP A 130 -17.49 28.45 6.41
N ILE A 131 -17.29 29.75 6.14
CA ILE A 131 -16.87 30.27 4.83
C ILE A 131 -15.86 31.40 4.97
N VAL A 132 -14.88 31.42 4.06
CA VAL A 132 -13.85 32.46 4.00
C VAL A 132 -13.95 33.21 2.69
N PHE A 133 -14.00 34.54 2.76
CA PHE A 133 -13.89 35.43 1.61
C PHE A 133 -12.45 35.92 1.48
N VAL A 134 -11.87 35.73 0.30
CA VAL A 134 -10.55 36.26 -0.04
C VAL A 134 -10.75 37.55 -0.80
N LYS A 135 -10.21 38.64 -0.28
CA LYS A 135 -10.32 39.99 -0.83
C LYS A 135 -8.94 40.59 -1.08
N THR A 136 -8.90 41.66 -1.86
CA THR A 136 -7.67 42.45 -2.04
C THR A 136 -7.06 42.98 -0.75
N SER A 137 -7.90 43.24 0.27
CA SER A 137 -7.47 43.70 1.60
C SER A 137 -7.18 42.59 2.61
N GLY A 138 -7.40 41.31 2.26
CA GLY A 138 -7.09 40.17 3.12
C GLY A 138 -8.18 39.10 3.15
N LEU A 139 -8.37 38.47 4.32
CA LEU A 139 -9.40 37.44 4.54
C LEU A 139 -10.50 37.97 5.46
N ASP A 140 -11.75 37.68 5.12
CA ASP A 140 -12.88 37.78 6.06
C ASP A 140 -13.44 36.37 6.32
N LEU A 141 -13.58 36.01 7.58
CA LEU A 141 -14.03 34.71 8.04
C LEU A 141 -15.45 34.87 8.57
N TYR A 142 -16.38 34.10 8.02
CA TYR A 142 -17.79 34.18 8.35
C TYR A 142 -18.32 32.86 8.91
N SER A 143 -19.28 32.96 9.81
CA SER A 143 -20.16 31.85 10.18
C SER A 143 -21.54 32.07 9.59
N TYR A 144 -22.18 30.99 9.14
CA TYR A 144 -23.54 31.00 8.63
C TYR A 144 -24.53 30.86 9.77
N VAL A 145 -25.50 31.78 9.84
CA VAL A 145 -26.57 31.78 10.83
C VAL A 145 -27.88 31.40 10.14
N PRO A 146 -28.33 30.12 10.22
CA PRO A 146 -29.51 29.64 9.49
C PRO A 146 -30.80 30.40 9.82
N GLU A 147 -30.98 30.83 11.06
CA GLU A 147 -32.17 31.53 11.53
C GLU A 147 -32.32 32.91 10.89
N LEU A 148 -31.18 33.59 10.70
CA LEU A 148 -31.12 34.93 10.11
C LEU A 148 -30.91 34.90 8.59
N LYS A 149 -30.56 33.73 8.03
CA LYS A 149 -30.20 33.54 6.61
C LYS A 149 -29.17 34.58 6.20
N SER A 150 -28.12 34.69 7.00
CA SER A 150 -27.06 35.69 6.85
C SER A 150 -25.72 35.12 7.28
N LEU A 151 -24.66 35.85 6.94
CA LEU A 151 -23.31 35.57 7.40
C LEU A 151 -22.95 36.55 8.51
N GLU A 152 -22.42 36.03 9.61
CA GLU A 152 -21.83 36.83 10.67
C GLU A 152 -20.30 36.83 10.54
N LEU A 153 -19.71 38.02 10.53
CA LEU A 153 -18.26 38.17 10.44
C LEU A 153 -17.64 37.78 11.80
N VAL A 154 -16.87 36.70 11.80
CA VAL A 154 -16.17 36.19 12.98
C VAL A 154 -14.83 36.90 13.15
N ASP A 155 -14.05 37.03 12.08
CA ASP A 155 -12.70 37.61 12.13
C ASP A 155 -12.27 38.14 10.76
N SER A 156 -11.33 39.09 10.74
CA SER A 156 -10.72 39.63 9.52
C SER A 156 -9.20 39.66 9.62
N LYS A 157 -8.51 39.06 8.66
CA LYS A 157 -7.03 39.06 8.55
C LYS A 157 -6.59 40.05 7.47
N LYS A 158 -6.15 41.25 7.85
CA LYS A 158 -5.76 42.31 6.91
C LYS A 158 -4.38 42.07 6.29
N VAL A 159 -4.33 41.88 4.98
CA VAL A 159 -3.11 41.67 4.17
C VAL A 159 -3.40 42.11 2.74
N ASN A 160 -2.47 42.79 2.06
CA ASN A 160 -2.64 43.07 0.63
C ASN A 160 -2.50 41.77 -0.18
N VAL A 161 -3.53 41.40 -0.94
CA VAL A 161 -3.57 40.18 -1.75
C VAL A 161 -3.67 40.54 -3.23
N SER A 162 -2.75 40.00 -4.03
CA SER A 162 -2.77 40.14 -5.49
C SER A 162 -3.54 38.99 -6.16
N TRP A 163 -3.33 37.77 -5.68
CA TRP A 163 -4.08 36.57 -6.05
C TRP A 163 -3.92 35.52 -4.95
N TYR A 164 -4.73 34.47 -4.98
CA TYR A 164 -4.66 33.38 -4.02
C TYR A 164 -4.80 32.02 -4.69
N ILE A 165 -4.33 31.00 -3.98
CA ILE A 165 -4.64 29.59 -4.30
C ILE A 165 -5.10 28.91 -3.02
N TYR A 166 -6.09 28.04 -3.15
CA TYR A 166 -6.62 27.22 -2.07
C TYR A 166 -6.89 25.82 -2.59
N THR A 167 -6.59 24.81 -1.78
CA THR A 167 -7.07 23.45 -2.02
C THR A 167 -7.68 22.89 -0.75
N HIS A 168 -8.86 22.30 -0.87
CA HIS A 168 -9.56 21.67 0.24
C HIS A 168 -8.81 20.44 0.76
N GLU A 169 -8.08 19.73 -0.10
CA GLU A 169 -7.26 18.57 0.30
C GLU A 169 -6.17 18.93 1.32
N SER A 170 -5.51 20.07 1.13
CA SER A 170 -4.48 20.55 2.07
C SER A 170 -5.04 21.45 3.18
N ARG A 171 -6.28 21.91 2.98
CA ARG A 171 -6.96 22.97 3.75
C ARG A 171 -6.10 24.23 3.91
N LEU A 172 -5.24 24.50 2.94
CA LEU A 172 -4.28 25.58 2.95
C LEU A 172 -4.67 26.63 1.90
N VAL A 173 -4.79 27.88 2.34
CA VAL A 173 -4.83 29.04 1.45
C VAL A 173 -3.46 29.74 1.45
N LEU A 174 -2.95 30.05 0.26
CA LEU A 174 -1.76 30.86 0.06
C LEU A 174 -2.15 32.18 -0.62
N LEU A 175 -1.70 33.28 -0.02
CA LEU A 175 -1.96 34.64 -0.48
C LEU A 175 -0.68 35.24 -1.04
N ALA A 176 -0.66 35.51 -2.34
CA ALA A 176 0.44 36.19 -3.00
C ALA A 176 0.30 37.71 -2.83
N SER A 177 1.44 38.38 -2.62
CA SER A 177 1.49 39.81 -2.33
C SER A 177 2.73 40.48 -2.91
N GLY A 178 2.67 41.81 -3.01
CA GLY A 178 3.74 42.66 -3.55
C GLY A 178 3.71 42.78 -5.07
N MET A 179 4.44 43.75 -5.62
CA MET A 179 4.38 44.08 -7.06
C MET A 179 4.78 42.91 -8.00
N GLN A 180 5.60 41.98 -7.51
CA GLN A 180 6.03 40.80 -8.27
C GLN A 180 5.29 39.52 -7.86
N CYS A 181 4.34 39.60 -6.94
CA CYS A 181 3.55 38.46 -6.42
C CYS A 181 4.39 37.29 -5.85
N LYS A 182 5.62 37.54 -5.42
CA LYS A 182 6.56 36.51 -4.93
C LYS A 182 6.55 36.31 -3.41
N SER A 183 5.90 37.20 -2.66
CA SER A 183 5.81 37.13 -1.20
C SER A 183 4.51 36.47 -0.79
N PHE A 184 4.60 35.39 -0.03
CA PHE A 184 3.45 34.57 0.33
C PHE A 184 3.14 34.62 1.83
N MET A 185 1.85 34.67 2.14
CA MET A 185 1.33 34.41 3.47
C MET A 185 0.33 33.26 3.40
N GLY A 186 0.50 32.25 4.24
CA GLY A 186 -0.35 31.06 4.26
C GLY A 186 -1.19 30.96 5.52
N TYR A 187 -2.40 30.41 5.39
CA TYR A 187 -3.25 30.00 6.51
C TYR A 187 -3.75 28.59 6.25
N GLN A 188 -3.49 27.68 7.19
CA GLN A 188 -4.05 26.35 7.20
C GLN A 188 -5.27 26.32 8.13
N LEU A 189 -6.40 25.86 7.60
CA LEU A 189 -7.66 25.79 8.31
C LEU A 189 -7.95 24.32 8.65
N SER A 190 -8.21 24.04 9.92
CA SER A 190 -8.47 22.67 10.38
C SER A 190 -9.60 22.66 11.39
N SER A 191 -10.08 21.48 11.75
CA SER A 191 -11.00 21.29 12.87
C SER A 191 -10.45 21.85 14.18
N ALA A 192 -9.12 21.83 14.38
CA ALA A 192 -8.44 22.41 15.55
C ALA A 192 -8.32 23.95 15.51
N GLY A 193 -8.77 24.59 14.43
CA GLY A 193 -8.69 26.03 14.23
C GLY A 193 -7.74 26.42 13.10
N ILE A 194 -7.30 27.68 13.13
CA ILE A 194 -6.57 28.31 12.02
C ILE A 194 -5.12 28.56 12.42
N ILE A 195 -4.21 27.99 11.64
CA ILE A 195 -2.76 28.15 11.82
C ILE A 195 -2.23 29.07 10.73
N ARG A 196 -1.59 30.17 11.16
CA ARG A 196 -0.85 31.05 10.26
C ARG A 196 0.53 30.47 10.01
N LEU A 197 0.89 30.27 8.75
CA LEU A 197 2.23 29.83 8.37
C LEU A 197 3.22 31.01 8.35
N PRO A 198 4.53 30.74 8.53
CA PRO A 198 5.56 31.74 8.34
C PRO A 198 5.47 32.39 6.95
N ARG A 199 5.67 33.71 6.90
CA ARG A 199 5.80 34.41 5.62
C ARG A 199 7.07 33.92 4.93
N PHE A 200 6.97 33.65 3.63
CA PHE A 200 8.12 33.25 2.83
C PHE A 200 8.08 33.95 1.47
N GLU A 201 9.20 33.92 0.77
CA GLU A 201 9.36 34.52 -0.55
C GLU A 201 9.92 33.48 -1.51
N MET A 202 9.35 33.42 -2.71
CA MET A 202 9.80 32.51 -3.76
C MET A 202 10.92 33.16 -4.58
N ALA A 203 12.00 32.42 -4.78
CA ALA A 203 13.08 32.83 -5.66
C ALA A 203 12.65 32.68 -7.12
N MET A 204 12.96 33.68 -7.95
CA MET A 204 12.73 33.65 -9.40
C MET A 204 14.04 34.00 -10.10
N ALA A 205 14.41 33.20 -11.09
CA ALA A 205 15.50 33.54 -12.00
C ALA A 205 15.13 34.78 -12.83
N LYS A 206 16.15 35.54 -13.21
CA LYS A 206 16.01 36.76 -14.01
C LYS A 206 16.49 36.46 -15.42
N SER A 207 15.69 36.81 -16.43
CA SER A 207 16.10 36.70 -17.83
C SER A 207 17.16 37.75 -18.17
N ASP A 208 17.04 38.95 -17.60
CA ASP A 208 17.84 40.13 -17.89
C ASP A 208 18.02 40.97 -16.61
N VAL A 209 19.06 41.82 -16.57
CA VAL A 209 19.35 42.68 -15.41
C VAL A 209 18.17 43.62 -15.06
N ASN A 210 17.38 44.01 -16.06
CA ASN A 210 16.24 44.91 -15.92
C ASN A 210 14.88 44.20 -15.84
N SER A 211 14.81 42.88 -16.05
CA SER A 211 13.53 42.17 -15.99
C SER A 211 13.13 41.90 -14.53
N LYS A 212 11.91 42.32 -14.18
CA LYS A 212 11.28 42.04 -12.89
C LYS A 212 10.11 41.08 -13.16
N PRO A 213 10.36 39.75 -13.22
CA PRO A 213 9.28 38.80 -13.47
C PRO A 213 8.22 38.93 -12.39
N VAL A 214 6.95 38.78 -12.79
CA VAL A 214 5.78 38.73 -11.92
C VAL A 214 5.30 37.29 -11.90
N LEU A 215 5.18 36.71 -10.71
CA LEU A 215 4.74 35.33 -10.55
C LEU A 215 3.22 35.23 -10.76
N SER A 216 2.82 34.38 -11.72
CA SER A 216 1.41 34.07 -11.99
C SER A 216 0.87 33.04 -11.00
N ALA A 217 -0.44 33.07 -10.74
CA ALA A 217 -1.12 32.04 -9.96
C ALA A 217 -1.04 30.66 -10.64
N GLU A 218 -1.03 30.63 -11.98
CA GLU A 218 -0.93 29.40 -12.78
C GLU A 218 0.42 28.68 -12.63
N ASP A 219 1.47 29.40 -12.22
CA ASP A 219 2.80 28.84 -12.01
C ASP A 219 3.00 28.29 -10.59
N VAL A 220 1.94 28.28 -9.76
CA VAL A 220 2.01 27.83 -8.36
C VAL A 220 0.94 26.79 -8.06
N HIS A 221 1.37 25.64 -7.53
CA HIS A 221 0.47 24.52 -7.22
C HIS A 221 0.67 24.04 -5.78
N ILE A 222 -0.42 23.78 -5.05
CA ILE A 222 -0.38 23.08 -3.78
C ILE A 222 -0.69 21.61 -4.03
N VAL A 223 0.19 20.71 -3.61
CA VAL A 223 0.01 19.26 -3.74
C VAL A 223 0.27 18.54 -2.42
N THR A 224 -0.46 17.46 -2.18
CA THR A 224 -0.22 16.56 -1.05
C THR A 224 0.38 15.26 -1.57
N VAL A 225 1.58 14.91 -1.08
CA VAL A 225 2.30 13.71 -1.54
C VAL A 225 2.93 13.04 -0.32
N TYR A 226 2.65 11.74 -0.13
CA TYR A 226 3.04 10.97 1.05
C TYR A 226 2.63 11.61 2.38
N GLY A 227 1.43 12.21 2.43
CA GLY A 227 0.89 12.89 3.60
C GLY A 227 1.59 14.21 3.95
N ARG A 228 2.42 14.75 3.03
CA ARG A 228 3.14 16.02 3.21
C ARG A 228 2.65 17.03 2.19
N ILE A 229 2.50 18.28 2.62
CA ILE A 229 2.03 19.37 1.78
C ILE A 229 3.24 20.08 1.16
N TYR A 230 3.16 20.26 -0.15
CA TYR A 230 4.16 20.95 -0.96
C TYR A 230 3.52 22.11 -1.72
N CYS A 231 4.24 23.22 -1.80
CA CYS A 231 4.03 24.23 -2.84
C CYS A 231 5.06 24.03 -3.93
N LEU A 232 4.58 23.88 -5.15
CA LEU A 232 5.38 23.79 -6.35
C LEU A 232 5.34 25.13 -7.06
N GLN A 233 6.50 25.58 -7.55
CA GLN A 233 6.65 26.84 -8.27
C GLN A 233 7.35 26.56 -9.59
N VAL A 234 6.70 26.90 -10.70
CA VAL A 234 7.28 26.84 -12.04
C VAL A 234 8.12 28.10 -12.27
N ASP A 235 9.43 27.94 -12.29
CA ASP A 235 10.35 28.99 -12.76
C ASP A 235 10.69 28.74 -14.23
N ARG A 236 9.97 29.42 -15.11
CA ARG A 236 10.12 29.32 -16.57
C ARG A 236 11.46 29.85 -17.08
N VAL A 237 12.12 30.74 -16.32
CA VAL A 237 13.43 31.29 -16.71
C VAL A 237 14.53 30.30 -16.34
N ALA A 238 14.46 29.72 -15.13
CA ALA A 238 15.40 28.69 -14.71
C ALA A 238 15.15 27.33 -15.38
N MET A 239 13.97 27.13 -15.99
CA MET A 239 13.46 25.84 -16.44
C MET A 239 13.46 24.80 -15.31
N LEU A 240 12.98 25.24 -14.13
CA LEU A 240 12.91 24.42 -12.92
C LEU A 240 11.52 24.46 -12.29
N LEU A 241 11.11 23.34 -11.71
CA LEU A 241 9.99 23.24 -10.78
C LEU A 241 10.55 23.18 -9.36
N HIS A 242 10.50 24.29 -8.63
CA HIS A 242 10.94 24.36 -7.24
C HIS A 242 9.89 23.72 -6.33
N SER A 243 10.34 22.97 -5.32
CA SER A 243 9.47 22.39 -4.29
C SER A 243 9.75 22.99 -2.93
N TYR A 244 8.71 23.52 -2.29
CA TYR A 244 8.72 24.04 -0.94
C TYR A 244 7.83 23.17 -0.07
N ARG A 245 8.38 22.58 0.99
CA ARG A 245 7.62 21.80 1.95
C ARG A 245 7.18 22.68 3.11
N PHE A 246 5.91 22.56 3.47
CA PHE A 246 5.35 23.25 4.61
C PHE A 246 5.48 22.44 5.89
N TYR A 247 5.85 23.13 6.95
CA TYR A 247 5.77 22.71 8.34
C TYR A 247 4.96 23.76 9.11
N ARG A 248 4.58 23.43 10.34
CA ARG A 248 3.82 24.34 11.19
C ARG A 248 4.54 25.69 11.42
N ASP A 249 5.85 25.64 11.54
CA ASP A 249 6.73 26.73 11.97
C ASP A 249 7.79 27.11 10.92
N ALA A 250 7.86 26.41 9.79
CA ALA A 250 8.84 26.66 8.74
C ALA A 250 8.31 26.33 7.34
N VAL A 251 8.84 27.03 6.33
CA VAL A 251 8.69 26.67 4.93
C VAL A 251 10.09 26.40 4.39
N ILE A 252 10.35 25.17 3.93
CA ILE A 252 11.69 24.73 3.55
C ILE A 252 11.69 24.35 2.06
N GLN A 253 12.56 24.97 1.27
CA GLN A 253 12.79 24.55 -0.11
C GLN A 253 13.52 23.20 -0.11
N GLN A 254 12.88 22.13 -0.61
CA GLN A 254 13.45 20.78 -0.60
C GLN A 254 14.30 20.47 -1.84
N GLY A 255 14.07 21.20 -2.94
CA GLY A 255 14.84 21.04 -4.16
C GLY A 255 14.13 21.59 -5.39
N SER A 256 14.62 21.19 -6.55
CA SER A 256 14.10 21.59 -7.85
C SER A 256 14.14 20.40 -8.79
N LEU A 257 13.14 20.30 -9.67
CA LEU A 257 13.08 19.29 -10.73
C LEU A 257 13.17 20.00 -12.10
N PRO A 258 13.86 19.44 -13.09
CA PRO A 258 13.96 20.07 -14.39
C PRO A 258 12.61 20.04 -15.12
N VAL A 259 12.29 21.15 -15.80
CA VAL A 259 11.21 21.23 -16.78
C VAL A 259 11.77 21.56 -18.15
N TYR A 260 11.03 21.23 -19.21
CA TYR A 260 11.52 21.27 -20.60
C TYR A 260 10.53 21.94 -21.56
N SER A 261 9.44 22.51 -21.03
CA SER A 261 8.37 23.19 -21.76
C SER A 261 8.00 24.48 -21.03
N THR A 262 7.39 25.42 -21.75
CA THR A 262 6.95 26.69 -21.19
C THR A 262 5.59 26.59 -20.51
N LYS A 263 4.72 25.71 -21.02
CA LYS A 263 3.42 25.38 -20.44
C LYS A 263 3.57 24.10 -19.62
N ILE A 264 3.59 24.26 -18.30
CA ILE A 264 3.72 23.15 -17.35
C ILE A 264 2.40 22.98 -16.62
N ALA A 265 1.97 21.74 -16.49
CA ALA A 265 0.90 21.37 -15.58
C ALA A 265 1.35 20.24 -14.65
N VAL A 266 0.68 20.11 -13.52
CA VAL A 266 1.03 19.13 -12.49
C VAL A 266 -0.17 18.28 -12.14
N SER A 267 0.08 17.00 -11.86
CA SER A 267 -0.89 16.09 -11.27
C SER A 267 -0.19 15.20 -10.24
N VAL A 268 -0.95 14.63 -9.32
CA VAL A 268 -0.50 13.65 -8.34
C VAL A 268 -1.38 12.42 -8.43
N VAL A 269 -0.79 11.27 -8.73
CA VAL A 269 -1.52 9.99 -8.75
C VAL A 269 -0.80 9.03 -7.82
N ASP A 270 -1.52 8.54 -6.81
CA ASP A 270 -0.97 7.56 -5.85
C ASP A 270 0.33 8.03 -5.15
N ASN A 271 0.48 9.33 -4.86
CA ASN A 271 1.75 9.92 -4.35
C ASN A 271 2.91 9.98 -5.36
N VAL A 272 2.64 9.88 -6.67
CA VAL A 272 3.63 10.15 -7.72
C VAL A 272 3.32 11.50 -8.31
N LEU A 273 4.34 12.35 -8.38
CA LEU A 273 4.24 13.65 -9.02
C LEU A 273 4.39 13.48 -10.54
N LEU A 274 3.35 13.87 -11.27
CA LEU A 274 3.32 13.90 -12.72
C LEU A 274 3.57 15.35 -13.16
N ILE A 275 4.65 15.57 -13.89
CA ILE A 275 4.95 16.86 -14.52
C ILE A 275 4.62 16.75 -16.00
N HIS A 276 3.53 17.40 -16.40
CA HIS A 276 3.08 17.48 -17.77
C HIS A 276 3.85 18.57 -18.50
N GLN A 277 4.68 18.18 -19.46
CA GLN A 277 5.34 19.08 -20.40
C GLN A 277 4.37 19.32 -21.55
N VAL A 278 3.44 20.26 -21.39
CA VAL A 278 2.24 20.39 -22.23
C VAL A 278 2.62 20.61 -23.70
N ASP A 279 3.60 21.48 -23.97
CA ASP A 279 4.05 21.76 -25.34
C ASP A 279 4.74 20.54 -25.97
N ALA A 280 5.51 19.80 -25.17
CA ALA A 280 6.23 18.59 -25.60
C ALA A 280 5.34 17.34 -25.63
N LYS A 281 4.10 17.43 -25.12
CA LYS A 281 3.11 16.35 -25.00
C LYS A 281 3.64 15.10 -24.28
N VAL A 282 4.58 15.26 -23.34
CA VAL A 282 5.15 14.16 -22.52
C VAL A 282 4.92 14.39 -21.03
N ILE A 283 4.91 13.30 -20.27
CA ILE A 283 4.78 13.31 -18.82
C ILE A 283 6.07 12.78 -18.21
N ILE A 284 6.60 13.49 -17.21
CA ILE A 284 7.73 13.04 -16.39
C ILE A 284 7.19 12.62 -15.02
N LEU A 285 7.52 11.40 -14.60
CA LEU A 285 7.07 10.83 -13.33
C LEU A 285 8.16 10.95 -12.29
N TYR A 286 7.84 11.53 -11.13
CA TYR A 286 8.75 11.62 -9.99
C TYR A 286 8.14 10.99 -8.74
N ASP A 287 8.87 10.05 -8.13
CA ASP A 287 8.62 9.60 -6.78
C ASP A 287 9.47 10.45 -5.83
N ILE A 288 8.86 11.48 -5.23
CA ILE A 288 9.59 12.45 -4.40
C ILE A 288 10.09 11.86 -3.07
N PHE A 289 9.68 10.63 -2.72
CA PHE A 289 10.24 9.92 -1.57
C PHE A 289 11.61 9.31 -1.91
N ALA A 290 11.90 9.08 -3.18
CA ALA A 290 13.21 8.62 -3.61
C ALA A 290 14.22 9.78 -3.59
N ASP A 291 15.35 9.59 -2.91
CA ASP A 291 16.38 10.63 -2.76
C ASP A 291 17.09 10.99 -4.08
N SER A 292 16.90 10.19 -5.14
CA SER A 292 17.64 10.32 -6.39
C SER A 292 17.27 11.56 -7.21
N ARG A 293 16.10 12.19 -6.98
CA ARG A 293 15.51 13.25 -7.83
C ARG A 293 15.48 12.88 -9.33
N THR A 294 15.61 11.59 -9.65
CA THR A 294 15.54 11.08 -11.01
C THR A 294 14.11 10.73 -11.35
N PRO A 295 13.70 10.86 -12.62
CA PRO A 295 12.43 10.31 -13.06
C PRO A 295 12.33 8.80 -12.75
N VAL A 296 11.13 8.33 -12.44
CA VAL A 296 10.83 6.91 -12.20
C VAL A 296 11.06 6.08 -13.46
N SER A 297 10.74 6.65 -14.61
CA SER A 297 10.86 6.03 -15.92
C SER A 297 11.07 7.11 -17.00
N ALA A 298 11.33 6.67 -18.23
CA ALA A 298 11.48 7.59 -19.35
C ALA A 298 10.22 8.46 -19.56
N PRO A 299 10.36 9.75 -19.91
CA PRO A 299 9.21 10.58 -20.24
C PRO A 299 8.47 10.04 -21.47
N LEU A 300 7.17 9.78 -21.34
CA LEU A 300 6.33 9.28 -22.43
C LEU A 300 5.02 10.09 -22.55
N PRO A 301 4.38 10.11 -23.73
CA PRO A 301 3.11 10.80 -23.93
C PRO A 301 1.96 10.22 -23.09
N LEU A 302 0.96 11.04 -22.77
CA LEU A 302 -0.28 10.59 -22.16
C LEU A 302 -1.07 9.72 -23.16
N LEU A 303 -1.50 8.53 -22.75
CA LEU A 303 -2.26 7.61 -23.62
C LEU A 303 -3.78 7.68 -23.34
N ILE A 304 -4.60 7.58 -24.39
CA ILE A 304 -6.04 7.34 -24.26
C ILE A 304 -6.33 5.85 -24.45
N ARG A 305 -6.93 5.20 -23.45
CA ARG A 305 -7.35 3.78 -23.50
C ARG A 305 -8.85 3.63 -23.73
N GLY A 306 -9.27 2.49 -24.25
CA GLY A 306 -10.70 2.15 -24.35
C GLY A 306 -11.44 2.82 -25.53
N LEU A 307 -10.73 3.44 -26.47
CA LEU A 307 -11.33 3.96 -27.69
C LEU A 307 -12.03 2.83 -28.48
N PRO A 308 -13.26 3.04 -28.97
CA PRO A 308 -13.93 2.05 -29.82
C PRO A 308 -13.07 1.76 -31.05
N ARG A 309 -12.64 0.50 -31.19
CA ARG A 309 -12.02 0.04 -32.44
C ARG A 309 -13.11 0.04 -33.50
N GLY A 310 -13.03 0.95 -34.46
CA GLY A 310 -14.01 1.04 -35.53
C GLY A 310 -14.18 -0.30 -36.23
N SER A 311 -15.37 -0.89 -36.15
CA SER A 311 -15.79 -1.93 -37.09
C SER A 311 -15.84 -1.31 -38.47
N ASN A 312 -14.99 -1.75 -39.41
CA ASN A 312 -15.10 -1.56 -40.86
C ASN A 312 -15.98 -0.38 -41.33
N ILE A 313 -15.58 0.85 -41.01
CA ILE A 313 -16.09 2.03 -41.70
C ILE A 313 -14.87 2.79 -42.17
N SER A 314 -14.78 2.95 -43.48
CA SER A 314 -13.94 3.89 -44.19
C SER A 314 -14.23 5.32 -43.74
N SER A 315 -13.76 5.72 -42.56
CA SER A 315 -13.72 7.11 -42.12
C SER A 315 -12.59 7.28 -41.10
N SER A 316 -11.45 7.74 -41.60
CA SER A 316 -10.27 8.23 -40.87
C SER A 316 -10.54 9.49 -40.03
N GLN A 317 -11.79 9.76 -39.62
CA GLN A 317 -12.20 11.01 -38.98
C GLN A 317 -12.57 10.87 -37.49
N SER A 318 -13.25 9.81 -37.06
CA SER A 318 -13.78 9.76 -35.67
C SER A 318 -12.77 9.32 -34.59
N ALA A 319 -11.80 8.47 -34.92
CA ALA A 319 -10.74 8.04 -33.98
C ALA A 319 -9.53 8.99 -33.95
N ASN A 320 -9.33 9.77 -35.02
CA ASN A 320 -8.29 10.80 -35.08
C ASN A 320 -8.67 12.03 -34.26
N ASP A 321 -9.95 12.44 -34.24
CA ASP A 321 -10.38 13.67 -33.54
C ASP A 321 -10.23 13.60 -32.01
N THR A 322 -10.30 12.43 -31.38
CA THR A 322 -10.15 12.31 -29.91
C THR A 322 -8.71 12.20 -29.44
N SER A 323 -7.80 11.65 -30.26
CA SER A 323 -6.37 11.57 -29.95
C SER A 323 -5.59 12.80 -30.42
N ALA A 324 -6.05 13.49 -31.47
CA ALA A 324 -5.44 14.72 -31.98
C ALA A 324 -5.58 15.92 -31.02
N ASN A 325 -6.52 15.87 -30.07
CA ASN A 325 -6.84 16.96 -29.14
C ASN A 325 -6.26 16.78 -27.72
N LEU A 326 -5.35 15.82 -27.50
CA LEU A 326 -4.61 15.73 -26.23
C LEU A 326 -3.83 17.02 -26.00
N TYR A 327 -3.91 17.54 -24.77
CA TYR A 327 -3.31 18.81 -24.39
C TYR A 327 -3.83 19.99 -25.23
N SER A 328 -5.13 20.00 -25.57
CA SER A 328 -5.77 21.19 -26.12
C SER A 328 -5.53 22.40 -25.21
N ASP A 329 -5.54 23.61 -25.79
CA ASP A 329 -5.32 24.84 -25.01
C ASP A 329 -6.39 25.05 -23.93
N ASP A 330 -7.58 24.48 -24.12
CA ASP A 330 -8.71 24.51 -23.19
C ASP A 330 -8.66 23.43 -22.07
N TRP A 331 -7.54 22.71 -21.95
CA TRP A 331 -7.35 21.73 -20.88
C TRP A 331 -6.94 22.39 -19.58
N ASN A 332 -7.79 22.24 -18.57
CA ASN A 332 -7.54 22.66 -17.21
C ASN A 332 -7.21 21.46 -16.33
N PHE A 333 -6.01 21.47 -15.73
CA PHE A 333 -5.56 20.44 -14.81
C PHE A 333 -6.08 20.75 -13.40
N LEU A 334 -6.85 19.81 -12.87
CA LEU A 334 -7.47 19.90 -11.56
C LEU A 334 -6.73 18.92 -10.64
N VAL A 335 -5.80 19.46 -9.85
CA VAL A 335 -5.03 18.69 -8.86
C VAL A 335 -6.01 18.01 -7.88
N PRO A 336 -5.83 16.71 -7.58
CA PRO A 336 -4.65 15.90 -7.88
C PRO A 336 -4.62 15.24 -9.26
N ASP A 337 -5.71 14.67 -9.78
CA ASP A 337 -5.65 13.68 -10.87
C ASP A 337 -6.67 13.86 -11.99
N LEU A 338 -7.31 15.02 -12.09
CA LEU A 338 -8.37 15.29 -13.06
C LEU A 338 -7.93 16.28 -14.14
N VAL A 339 -8.46 16.10 -15.34
CA VAL A 339 -8.29 17.03 -16.46
C VAL A 339 -9.64 17.37 -17.05
N CYS A 340 -9.99 18.65 -17.02
CA CYS A 340 -11.22 19.17 -17.60
C CYS A 340 -10.91 19.84 -18.94
N ASP A 341 -11.45 19.30 -20.02
CA ASP A 341 -11.45 19.96 -21.33
C ASP A 341 -12.70 20.85 -21.43
N VAL A 342 -12.50 22.17 -21.29
CA VAL A 342 -13.60 23.13 -21.22
C VAL A 342 -14.37 23.22 -22.55
N SER A 343 -13.68 23.04 -23.67
CA SER A 343 -14.27 23.15 -25.01
C SER A 343 -15.27 22.02 -25.30
N THR A 344 -14.88 20.79 -24.96
CA THR A 344 -15.68 19.59 -25.19
C THR A 344 -16.62 19.29 -24.01
N GLY A 345 -16.33 19.85 -22.84
CA GLY A 345 -17.02 19.52 -21.58
C GLY A 345 -16.72 18.11 -21.11
N PHE A 346 -15.53 17.58 -21.43
CA PHE A 346 -15.10 16.25 -20.99
C PHE A 346 -14.22 16.36 -19.76
N LEU A 347 -14.54 15.58 -18.75
CA LEU A 347 -13.69 15.36 -17.60
C LEU A 347 -13.01 14.00 -17.73
N TRP A 348 -11.70 14.00 -17.53
CA TRP A 348 -10.85 12.82 -17.58
C TRP A 348 -10.17 12.62 -16.22
N LYS A 349 -9.91 11.35 -15.89
CA LYS A 349 -9.09 10.98 -14.74
C LYS A 349 -7.80 10.32 -15.19
N ILE A 350 -6.68 10.84 -14.68
CA ILE A 350 -5.33 10.34 -14.95
C ILE A 350 -5.05 9.12 -14.08
N HIS A 351 -4.46 8.09 -14.68
CA HIS A 351 -4.04 6.86 -14.03
C HIS A 351 -2.58 6.57 -14.35
N LEU A 352 -1.89 5.85 -13.46
CA LEU A 352 -0.57 5.29 -13.70
C LEU A 352 -0.71 3.91 -14.32
N ASP A 353 0.17 3.57 -15.27
CA ASP A 353 0.31 2.19 -15.72
C ASP A 353 1.51 1.51 -15.05
N LEU A 354 1.24 0.83 -13.93
CA LEU A 354 2.26 0.10 -13.18
C LEU A 354 2.95 -0.99 -14.02
N GLU A 355 2.25 -1.60 -14.99
CA GLU A 355 2.81 -2.67 -15.81
C GLU A 355 3.81 -2.11 -16.83
N ALA A 356 3.42 -1.06 -17.57
CA ALA A 356 4.33 -0.37 -18.48
C ALA A 356 5.54 0.23 -17.75
N ILE A 357 5.33 0.85 -16.57
CA ILE A 357 6.43 1.37 -15.75
C ILE A 357 7.39 0.24 -15.38
N SER A 358 6.86 -0.89 -14.91
CA SER A 358 7.65 -2.05 -14.49
C SER A 358 8.45 -2.66 -15.64
N ALA A 359 7.87 -2.70 -16.85
CA ALA A 359 8.52 -3.22 -18.05
C ALA A 359 9.56 -2.27 -18.66
N SER A 360 9.53 -0.97 -18.33
CA SER A 360 10.34 0.06 -18.98
C SER A 360 11.74 0.27 -18.37
N SER A 361 11.98 -0.22 -17.16
CA SER A 361 13.20 0.07 -16.40
C SER A 361 14.10 -1.14 -16.26
N SER A 362 15.41 -0.93 -16.46
CA SER A 362 16.43 -1.95 -16.18
C SER A 362 16.83 -2.02 -14.71
N GLU A 363 16.54 -0.98 -13.92
CA GLU A 363 16.91 -0.85 -12.51
C GLU A 363 15.81 -1.46 -11.62
N VAL A 364 15.69 -2.79 -11.66
CA VAL A 364 14.64 -3.54 -10.95
C VAL A 364 14.52 -3.18 -9.46
N PRO A 365 15.60 -2.98 -8.67
CA PRO A 365 15.46 -2.57 -7.28
C PRO A 365 14.72 -1.25 -7.09
N LEU A 366 14.94 -0.25 -7.96
CA LEU A 366 14.23 1.04 -7.89
C LEU A 366 12.75 0.89 -8.25
N VAL A 367 12.43 0.02 -9.22
CA VAL A 367 11.04 -0.30 -9.57
C VAL A 367 10.35 -1.00 -8.40
N LEU A 368 11.02 -1.93 -7.72
CA LEU A 368 10.46 -2.58 -6.53
C LEU A 368 10.20 -1.56 -5.42
N GLU A 369 11.13 -0.65 -5.15
CA GLU A 369 10.93 0.43 -4.18
C GLU A 369 9.69 1.28 -4.53
N PHE A 370 9.54 1.66 -5.80
CA PHE A 370 8.39 2.40 -6.31
C PHE A 370 7.09 1.62 -6.13
N LEU A 371 7.06 0.34 -6.52
CA LEU A 371 5.88 -0.52 -6.45
C LEU A 371 5.44 -0.80 -5.00
N GLN A 372 6.38 -0.99 -4.08
CA GLN A 372 6.09 -1.21 -2.66
C GLN A 372 5.39 -0.02 -1.98
N ARG A 373 5.46 1.18 -2.57
CA ARG A 373 4.80 2.40 -2.08
C ARG A 373 3.41 2.64 -2.67
N ARG A 374 2.96 1.82 -3.63
CA ARG A 374 1.67 2.02 -4.32
C ARG A 374 0.50 1.58 -3.46
N LYS A 375 -0.56 2.39 -3.42
CA LYS A 375 -1.77 2.11 -2.62
C LYS A 375 -3.02 1.92 -3.48
N LEU A 376 -3.17 2.70 -4.56
CA LEU A 376 -4.36 2.62 -5.42
C LEU A 376 -4.56 1.23 -6.06
N GLU A 377 -3.49 0.64 -6.61
CA GLU A 377 -3.50 -0.71 -7.21
C GLU A 377 -2.56 -1.67 -6.48
N ALA A 378 -2.61 -1.68 -5.14
CA ALA A 378 -1.65 -2.40 -4.31
C ALA A 378 -1.52 -3.90 -4.64
N LYS A 379 -2.62 -4.59 -4.98
CA LYS A 379 -2.57 -5.99 -5.43
C LYS A 379 -1.77 -6.15 -6.72
N LYS A 380 -2.01 -5.30 -7.73
CA LYS A 380 -1.27 -5.33 -8.99
C LYS A 380 0.20 -5.03 -8.77
N ALA A 381 0.51 -4.03 -7.92
CA ALA A 381 1.88 -3.70 -7.56
C ALA A 381 2.61 -4.88 -6.88
N LYS A 382 1.91 -5.59 -5.99
CA LYS A 382 2.41 -6.80 -5.32
C LYS A 382 2.70 -7.94 -6.31
N ASP A 383 1.76 -8.21 -7.21
CA ASP A 383 1.90 -9.26 -8.23
C ASP A 383 3.10 -8.95 -9.16
N LEU A 384 3.26 -7.68 -9.57
CA LEU A 384 4.41 -7.21 -10.34
C LEU A 384 5.74 -7.34 -9.57
N CYS A 385 5.78 -7.04 -8.27
CA CYS A 385 6.97 -7.24 -7.45
C CYS A 385 7.42 -8.71 -7.41
N LEU A 386 6.47 -9.63 -7.25
CA LEU A 386 6.73 -11.08 -7.24
C LEU A 386 7.24 -11.55 -8.60
N GLU A 387 6.61 -11.11 -9.69
CA GLU A 387 7.01 -11.44 -11.05
C GLU A 387 8.40 -10.90 -11.40
N LEU A 388 8.69 -9.65 -11.08
CA LEU A 388 10.00 -9.03 -11.33
C LEU A 388 11.11 -9.75 -10.58
N LEU A 389 10.94 -10.05 -9.29
CA LEU A 389 11.94 -10.78 -8.51
C LEU A 389 12.17 -12.19 -9.09
N ARG A 390 11.09 -12.90 -9.41
CA ARG A 390 11.19 -14.22 -10.05
C ARG A 390 11.91 -14.15 -11.39
N SER A 391 11.57 -13.17 -12.23
CA SER A 391 12.17 -12.99 -13.55
C SER A 391 13.68 -12.74 -13.45
N ILE A 392 14.14 -11.81 -12.60
CA ILE A 392 15.57 -11.52 -12.48
C ILE A 392 16.39 -12.71 -11.94
N MET A 393 15.76 -13.58 -11.13
CA MET A 393 16.39 -14.81 -10.63
C MET A 393 16.52 -15.86 -11.74
N ILE A 394 15.46 -16.07 -12.54
CA ILE A 394 15.47 -17.02 -13.67
C ILE A 394 16.40 -16.53 -14.79
N GLU A 395 16.40 -15.23 -15.08
CA GLU A 395 17.30 -14.56 -16.04
C GLU A 395 18.77 -14.53 -15.57
N ARG A 396 19.05 -14.95 -14.33
CA ARG A 396 20.39 -14.99 -13.74
C ARG A 396 21.09 -13.63 -13.71
N ARG A 397 20.35 -12.59 -13.32
CA ARG A 397 20.96 -11.26 -13.13
C ARG A 397 22.07 -11.31 -12.07
N PRO A 398 23.08 -10.42 -12.14
CA PRO A 398 24.17 -10.40 -11.17
C PRO A 398 23.67 -10.36 -9.73
N LEU A 399 24.29 -11.16 -8.85
CA LEU A 399 23.90 -11.29 -7.44
C LEU A 399 23.70 -9.94 -6.72
N PRO A 400 24.56 -8.91 -6.89
CA PRO A 400 24.34 -7.62 -6.23
C PRO A 400 22.99 -6.96 -6.55
N VAL A 401 22.48 -7.14 -7.78
CA VAL A 401 21.17 -6.60 -8.19
C VAL A 401 20.05 -7.32 -7.45
N ILE A 402 20.12 -8.65 -7.39
CA ILE A 402 19.11 -9.47 -6.71
C ILE A 402 19.16 -9.25 -5.20
N PHE A 403 20.35 -9.16 -4.62
CA PHE A 403 20.52 -8.87 -3.20
C PHE A 403 19.87 -7.55 -2.84
N ARG A 404 20.07 -6.50 -3.65
CA ARG A 404 19.39 -5.23 -3.47
C ARG A 404 17.86 -5.37 -3.61
N ALA A 405 17.38 -6.09 -4.62
CA ALA A 405 15.95 -6.35 -4.82
C ALA A 405 15.30 -7.06 -3.62
N VAL A 406 15.94 -8.11 -3.11
CA VAL A 406 15.50 -8.85 -1.91
C VAL A 406 15.48 -7.92 -0.70
N ASN A 407 16.55 -7.15 -0.47
CA ASN A 407 16.64 -6.20 0.64
C ASN A 407 15.52 -5.16 0.58
N VAL A 408 15.18 -4.63 -0.59
CA VAL A 408 14.05 -3.70 -0.77
C VAL A 408 12.74 -4.32 -0.30
N LEU A 409 12.42 -5.55 -0.69
CA LEU A 409 11.17 -6.20 -0.31
C LEU A 409 11.11 -6.51 1.20
N VAL A 410 12.20 -7.02 1.77
CA VAL A 410 12.29 -7.32 3.20
C VAL A 410 12.19 -6.06 4.05
N THR A 411 12.93 -5.01 3.70
CA THR A 411 12.89 -3.73 4.45
C THR A 411 11.54 -3.04 4.31
N SER A 412 10.90 -3.10 3.14
CA SER A 412 9.55 -2.55 2.92
C SER A 412 8.50 -3.27 3.78
N PHE A 413 8.58 -4.60 3.88
CA PHE A 413 7.73 -5.38 4.79
C PHE A 413 8.03 -5.08 6.27
N ALA A 414 9.29 -4.97 6.66
CA ALA A 414 9.66 -4.58 8.02
C ALA A 414 9.10 -3.21 8.40
N TYR A 415 9.15 -2.25 7.46
CA TYR A 415 8.59 -0.92 7.65
C TYR A 415 7.07 -0.97 7.82
N SER A 416 6.35 -1.75 7.01
CA SER A 416 4.88 -1.85 7.13
C SER A 416 4.42 -2.50 8.42
N LEU A 417 5.21 -3.42 9.00
CA LEU A 417 4.99 -3.94 10.35
C LEU A 417 5.15 -2.85 11.41
N LYS A 418 6.20 -2.02 11.31
CA LYS A 418 6.47 -0.93 12.25
C LYS A 418 5.39 0.16 12.20
N THR A 419 4.82 0.44 11.02
CA THR A 419 3.77 1.46 10.83
C THR A 419 2.34 0.93 10.98
N GLY A 420 2.15 -0.36 11.29
CA GLY A 420 0.82 -0.97 11.42
C GLY A 420 0.02 -1.01 10.10
N SER A 421 0.66 -0.81 8.95
CA SER A 421 -0.02 -0.78 7.64
C SER A 421 -0.31 -2.18 7.08
N TYR A 422 0.23 -3.22 7.71
CA TYR A 422 -0.05 -4.61 7.36
C TYR A 422 -1.15 -5.19 8.26
N SER A 423 -2.36 -5.36 7.73
CA SER A 423 -3.40 -6.19 8.35
C SER A 423 -3.39 -7.58 7.70
N LYS A 424 -3.11 -8.62 8.47
CA LYS A 424 -3.17 -10.01 7.99
C LYS A 424 -4.60 -10.30 7.52
N SER A 425 -4.81 -10.46 6.21
CA SER A 425 -6.09 -10.94 5.69
C SER A 425 -6.26 -12.39 6.09
N THR A 426 -7.05 -12.66 7.12
CA THR A 426 -7.44 -14.03 7.48
C THR A 426 -8.24 -14.61 6.30
N PRO A 427 -7.89 -15.78 5.75
CA PRO A 427 -8.75 -16.42 4.78
C PRO A 427 -10.07 -16.77 5.46
N VAL A 428 -11.18 -16.28 4.91
CA VAL A 428 -12.53 -16.71 5.28
C VAL A 428 -12.61 -18.20 4.92
N ASN A 429 -12.49 -19.06 5.92
CA ASN A 429 -12.89 -20.45 5.78
C ASN A 429 -14.39 -20.46 5.57
N SER A 430 -14.79 -20.70 4.33
CA SER A 430 -16.14 -21.12 3.96
C SER A 430 -16.42 -22.48 4.59
N SER A 431 -16.87 -22.49 5.85
CA SER A 431 -17.58 -23.62 6.43
C SER A 431 -19.08 -23.37 6.25
N SER A 432 -19.65 -24.14 5.32
CA SER A 432 -21.08 -24.38 5.19
C SER A 432 -21.70 -24.74 6.55
N GLY A 433 -22.64 -23.93 7.02
CA GLY A 433 -23.45 -24.21 8.19
C GLY A 433 -24.88 -23.72 7.95
N VAL A 434 -25.80 -24.67 7.81
CA VAL A 434 -27.25 -24.48 7.71
C VAL A 434 -27.77 -23.76 8.98
N PRO A 435 -28.74 -22.84 8.90
CA PRO A 435 -29.30 -22.20 10.08
C PRO A 435 -30.41 -23.07 10.68
N GLU A 436 -30.28 -23.45 11.96
CA GLU A 436 -31.42 -23.92 12.75
C GLU A 436 -31.72 -22.92 13.88
N ASN A 437 -32.91 -22.35 13.78
CA ASN A 437 -33.62 -21.69 14.88
C ASN A 437 -34.01 -22.74 15.93
N ASN A 438 -33.75 -22.50 17.23
CA ASN A 438 -34.83 -22.20 18.18
C ASN A 438 -34.37 -21.87 19.61
N SER A 439 -35.17 -20.96 20.19
CA SER A 439 -35.48 -20.63 21.58
C SER A 439 -35.18 -21.62 22.74
N GLY A 440 -34.92 -21.04 23.93
CA GLY A 440 -35.53 -21.52 25.18
C GLY A 440 -34.63 -21.78 26.40
N ASN A 441 -34.79 -20.93 27.43
CA ASN A 441 -34.75 -21.21 28.87
C ASN A 441 -33.46 -21.60 29.65
N LYS A 442 -33.16 -20.75 30.65
CA LYS A 442 -32.56 -21.05 31.97
C LYS A 442 -33.45 -22.03 32.78
N PRO A 443 -33.00 -22.75 33.85
CA PRO A 443 -32.19 -22.29 35.00
C PRO A 443 -31.04 -23.29 35.39
N GLY A 444 -29.96 -22.91 36.08
CA GLY A 444 -29.87 -22.51 37.49
C GLY A 444 -29.49 -23.72 38.35
N ASP A 445 -28.26 -23.78 38.87
CA ASP A 445 -28.00 -24.13 40.28
C ASP A 445 -26.52 -24.06 40.70
N THR A 446 -26.41 -23.82 42.00
CA THR A 446 -25.35 -23.33 42.88
C THR A 446 -24.28 -24.33 43.32
N SER A 447 -23.28 -23.77 44.02
CA SER A 447 -22.33 -24.36 45.00
C SER A 447 -20.99 -24.82 44.42
N GLY A 448 -19.84 -24.52 45.02
CA GLY A 448 -19.54 -23.82 46.27
C GLY A 448 -18.10 -24.11 46.68
N GLY A 449 -17.44 -23.13 47.32
CA GLY A 449 -16.18 -23.28 48.06
C GLY A 449 -14.91 -23.29 47.17
N GLY A 450 -13.85 -22.56 47.46
CA GLY A 450 -13.52 -21.75 48.63
C GLY A 450 -11.99 -21.64 48.71
N PHE A 451 -11.51 -20.46 49.11
CA PHE A 451 -10.16 -20.16 49.61
C PHE A 451 -8.97 -20.28 48.63
N SER A 452 -7.94 -19.44 48.63
CA SER A 452 -7.66 -18.11 49.22
C SER A 452 -6.18 -17.81 48.89
N THR A 453 -5.86 -16.52 48.75
CA THR A 453 -4.59 -15.85 49.14
C THR A 453 -3.30 -16.27 48.40
N SER A 454 -2.40 -15.38 47.99
CA SER A 454 -2.10 -14.01 48.43
C SER A 454 -1.06 -13.42 47.46
N ASP A 455 -1.18 -12.10 47.21
CA ASP A 455 -0.15 -11.06 47.34
C ASP A 455 1.23 -11.31 46.69
N SER A 456 1.89 -10.43 45.93
CA SER A 456 1.80 -9.03 45.53
C SER A 456 3.27 -8.63 45.36
N GLU A 457 3.61 -7.81 44.37
CA GLU A 457 4.44 -6.61 44.54
C GLU A 457 4.99 -6.13 43.18
N ASP A 458 4.40 -5.03 42.74
CA ASP A 458 4.99 -3.79 42.26
C ASP A 458 6.43 -3.79 41.72
N ASN A 459 6.57 -3.27 40.50
CA ASN A 459 7.66 -2.34 40.19
C ASN A 459 7.22 -1.29 39.16
N ILE A 460 7.06 -0.07 39.66
CA ILE A 460 6.97 1.17 38.90
C ILE A 460 8.39 1.75 38.81
N ASN A 461 8.90 2.05 37.61
CA ASN A 461 9.49 3.37 37.33
C ASN A 461 10.01 3.61 35.90
N LEU A 462 9.57 4.77 35.39
CA LEU A 462 10.33 5.83 34.68
C LEU A 462 10.82 5.65 33.24
N LYS A 463 10.01 6.24 32.34
CA LYS A 463 10.34 7.24 31.32
C LYS A 463 11.79 7.35 30.83
N LYS A 464 11.95 7.21 29.51
CA LYS A 464 12.71 8.15 28.67
C LYS A 464 11.90 8.50 27.42
N GLU A 465 11.46 9.75 27.38
CA GLU A 465 10.85 10.43 26.23
C GLU A 465 11.94 10.73 25.20
N ASN A 466 11.73 10.33 23.94
CA ASN A 466 12.33 10.98 22.77
C ASN A 466 11.18 11.31 21.83
N GLY A 467 10.82 12.59 21.79
CA GLY A 467 9.76 13.12 20.95
C GLY A 467 10.27 13.41 19.54
N GLU A 468 9.79 12.63 18.59
CA GLU A 468 9.66 13.04 17.19
C GLU A 468 8.16 13.10 16.88
N ASN A 469 7.58 14.29 16.96
CA ASN A 469 6.18 14.53 16.60
C ASN A 469 6.04 14.56 15.07
N LEU A 470 5.81 13.39 14.48
CA LEU A 470 5.14 13.29 13.18
C LEU A 470 3.67 13.65 13.36
N MET A 471 3.20 14.69 12.67
CA MET A 471 1.77 14.98 12.53
C MET A 471 1.12 13.81 11.77
N VAL A 472 0.40 12.98 12.52
CA VAL A 472 -0.55 12.00 12.00
C VAL A 472 -1.89 12.73 11.85
N SER A 473 -2.42 12.74 10.64
CA SER A 473 -3.77 13.19 10.37
C SER A 473 -4.76 12.21 11.01
N GLU A 474 -5.43 12.63 12.09
CA GLU A 474 -6.63 11.99 12.59
C GLU A 474 -7.82 12.58 11.83
N ASP A 475 -8.46 11.75 11.00
CA ASP A 475 -9.86 11.90 10.63
C ASP A 475 -10.46 10.49 10.57
N GLN A 476 -11.24 10.16 11.60
CA GLN A 476 -12.21 9.07 11.59
C GLN A 476 -13.56 9.64 11.13
N GLN A 477 -14.28 8.84 10.33
CA GLN A 477 -15.65 9.02 9.84
C GLN A 477 -15.80 9.73 8.47
N GLU A 478 -15.66 8.97 7.40
CA GLU A 478 -16.83 8.61 6.58
C GLU A 478 -16.63 7.26 5.89
N SER A 479 -17.64 6.40 6.05
CA SER A 479 -17.58 4.95 5.87
C SER A 479 -17.87 4.53 4.43
N GLN A 480 -16.82 4.14 3.70
CA GLN A 480 -16.86 2.98 2.80
C GLN A 480 -15.53 2.22 2.94
N SER A 481 -15.62 0.98 3.41
CA SER A 481 -14.50 0.09 3.70
C SER A 481 -13.68 -0.24 2.44
N GLN A 482 -12.66 0.56 2.13
CA GLN A 482 -11.49 0.07 1.40
C GLN A 482 -10.55 -0.55 2.43
N LEU A 483 -10.50 -1.89 2.47
CA LEU A 483 -9.38 -2.60 3.10
C LEU A 483 -8.09 -1.96 2.59
N VAL A 484 -7.23 -1.42 3.46
CA VAL A 484 -5.93 -0.90 3.05
C VAL A 484 -5.08 -2.11 2.63
N THR A 485 -5.23 -2.51 1.37
CA THR A 485 -4.37 -3.52 0.76
C THR A 485 -3.00 -2.89 0.60
N SER A 486 -1.99 -3.48 1.23
CA SER A 486 -0.59 -3.07 1.09
C SER A 486 0.07 -3.82 -0.07
N ALA A 487 0.92 -3.14 -0.84
CA ALA A 487 1.79 -3.78 -1.84
C ALA A 487 2.92 -4.62 -1.20
N THR A 488 3.09 -4.54 0.13
CA THR A 488 4.15 -5.26 0.85
C THR A 488 3.97 -6.78 0.84
N ILE A 489 5.06 -7.49 0.63
CA ILE A 489 5.08 -8.94 0.50
C ILE A 489 5.64 -9.59 1.77
N PRO A 490 4.87 -10.45 2.46
CA PRO A 490 5.39 -11.20 3.60
C PRO A 490 6.34 -12.34 3.15
N PRO A 491 7.28 -12.78 4.01
CA PRO A 491 8.21 -13.89 3.74
C PRO A 491 7.56 -15.17 3.21
N ASP A 492 6.39 -15.54 3.74
CA ASP A 492 5.67 -16.77 3.35
C ASP A 492 5.23 -16.74 1.88
N GLU A 493 4.86 -15.56 1.39
CA GLU A 493 4.48 -15.35 0.00
C GLU A 493 5.69 -15.29 -0.93
N LEU A 494 6.81 -14.72 -0.48
CA LEU A 494 8.08 -14.82 -1.21
C LEU A 494 8.51 -16.29 -1.37
N TYR A 495 8.35 -17.10 -0.33
CA TYR A 495 8.59 -18.54 -0.45
C TYR A 495 7.68 -19.18 -1.49
N THR A 496 6.36 -19.00 -1.33
CA THR A 496 5.35 -19.70 -2.13
C THR A 496 5.39 -19.30 -3.60
N PHE A 497 5.50 -18.02 -3.91
CA PHE A 497 5.37 -17.50 -5.28
C PHE A 497 6.69 -17.27 -6.00
N VAL A 498 7.80 -17.13 -5.26
CA VAL A 498 9.13 -16.92 -5.85
C VAL A 498 10.01 -18.14 -5.62
N PHE A 499 10.44 -18.42 -4.39
CA PHE A 499 11.49 -19.42 -4.15
C PHE A 499 11.08 -20.85 -4.53
N ALA A 500 9.87 -21.29 -4.17
CA ALA A 500 9.38 -22.63 -4.53
C ALA A 500 9.30 -22.79 -6.05
N SER A 501 8.82 -21.75 -6.75
CA SER A 501 8.69 -21.80 -8.20
C SER A 501 10.04 -21.72 -8.93
N VAL A 502 10.98 -20.91 -8.42
CA VAL A 502 12.34 -20.82 -8.96
C VAL A 502 13.12 -22.09 -8.69
N GLU A 503 12.93 -22.76 -7.54
CA GLU A 503 13.52 -24.07 -7.26
C GLU A 503 13.15 -25.08 -8.35
N GLU A 504 11.86 -25.23 -8.67
CA GLU A 504 11.38 -26.17 -9.69
C GLU A 504 12.04 -25.94 -11.06
N GLU A 505 12.17 -24.68 -11.49
CA GLU A 505 12.79 -24.34 -12.77
C GLU A 505 14.32 -24.49 -12.75
N MET A 506 14.99 -24.08 -11.67
CA MET A 506 16.46 -24.11 -11.58
C MET A 506 17.04 -25.48 -11.26
N ILE A 507 16.24 -26.41 -10.71
CA ILE A 507 16.62 -27.82 -10.54
C ILE A 507 17.07 -28.44 -11.86
N ALA A 508 16.49 -28.02 -12.99
CA ALA A 508 16.83 -28.53 -14.31
C ALA A 508 18.24 -28.11 -14.79
N PHE A 509 18.83 -27.05 -14.22
CA PHE A 509 20.05 -26.41 -14.75
C PHE A 509 21.29 -26.56 -13.85
N ALA A 510 21.23 -27.37 -12.78
CA ALA A 510 22.37 -27.67 -11.90
C ALA A 510 23.06 -26.48 -11.19
N ASP A 511 22.38 -25.33 -11.04
CA ASP A 511 22.97 -24.10 -10.49
C ASP A 511 22.52 -23.75 -9.06
N ALA A 512 22.68 -24.71 -8.15
CA ALA A 512 22.24 -24.56 -6.76
C ALA A 512 23.04 -23.51 -5.94
N SER A 513 24.29 -23.19 -6.33
CA SER A 513 25.11 -22.20 -5.60
C SER A 513 24.62 -20.76 -5.78
N TYR A 514 24.06 -20.44 -6.95
CA TYR A 514 23.49 -19.13 -7.24
C TYR A 514 22.24 -18.89 -6.41
N LEU A 515 21.28 -19.83 -6.47
CA LEU A 515 20.05 -19.77 -5.67
C LEU A 515 20.33 -19.79 -4.17
N PHE A 516 21.30 -20.60 -3.72
CA PHE A 516 21.72 -20.61 -2.32
C PHE A 516 22.25 -19.24 -1.85
N SER A 517 23.04 -18.55 -2.69
CA SER A 517 23.55 -17.22 -2.35
C SER A 517 22.42 -16.21 -2.16
N ILE A 518 21.36 -16.29 -2.97
CA ILE A 518 20.17 -15.43 -2.85
C ILE A 518 19.38 -15.76 -1.59
N LEU A 519 19.20 -17.04 -1.27
CA LEU A 519 18.53 -17.47 -0.03
C LEU A 519 19.29 -17.03 1.21
N LEU A 520 20.62 -17.14 1.19
CA LEU A 520 21.45 -16.70 2.29
C LEU A 520 21.32 -15.18 2.51
N GLU A 521 21.30 -14.39 1.43
CA GLU A 521 21.06 -12.95 1.52
C GLU A 521 19.66 -12.64 2.05
N PHE A 522 18.63 -13.37 1.61
CA PHE A 522 17.27 -13.22 2.13
C PHE A 522 17.19 -13.51 3.64
N ILE A 523 17.79 -14.61 4.11
CA ILE A 523 17.86 -14.95 5.54
C ILE A 523 18.62 -13.86 6.31
N ARG A 524 19.77 -13.41 5.78
CA ARG A 524 20.56 -12.34 6.39
C ARG A 524 19.75 -11.05 6.52
N SER A 525 19.06 -10.65 5.46
CA SER A 525 18.20 -9.45 5.41
C SER A 525 17.04 -9.54 6.41
N ALA A 526 16.33 -10.67 6.43
CA ALA A 526 15.22 -10.91 7.35
C ALA A 526 15.69 -10.88 8.81
N ASN A 527 16.84 -11.49 9.11
CA ASN A 527 17.43 -11.48 10.45
C ASN A 527 17.81 -10.07 10.92
N LEU A 528 18.37 -9.23 10.02
CA LEU A 528 18.69 -7.84 10.34
C LEU A 528 17.44 -7.04 10.72
N GLU A 529 16.33 -7.25 10.02
CA GLU A 529 15.04 -6.60 10.30
C GLU A 529 14.21 -7.34 11.37
N LYS A 530 14.74 -8.41 11.97
CA LYS A 530 14.07 -9.24 12.99
C LYS A 530 12.75 -9.86 12.51
N ILE A 531 12.68 -10.20 11.22
CA ILE A 531 11.53 -10.86 10.59
C ILE A 531 11.70 -12.38 10.71
N LYS A 532 10.65 -13.07 11.18
CA LYS A 532 10.62 -14.53 11.18
C LYS A 532 10.49 -15.06 9.75
N VAL A 533 11.35 -16.01 9.41
CA VAL A 533 11.39 -16.66 8.09
C VAL A 533 10.62 -17.98 8.14
N HIS A 534 9.92 -18.31 7.05
CA HIS A 534 9.20 -19.57 6.91
C HIS A 534 10.16 -20.78 6.98
N PRO A 535 9.88 -21.85 7.74
CA PRO A 535 10.76 -23.02 7.86
C PRO A 535 11.22 -23.63 6.54
N ASN A 536 10.35 -23.64 5.52
CA ASN A 536 10.68 -24.19 4.20
C ASN A 536 11.80 -23.44 3.46
N ILE A 537 12.10 -22.19 3.82
CA ILE A 537 13.28 -21.47 3.29
C ILE A 537 14.57 -22.15 3.77
N TYR A 538 14.61 -22.55 5.04
CA TYR A 538 15.74 -23.28 5.61
C TYR A 538 15.84 -24.70 5.02
N VAL A 539 14.71 -25.38 4.84
CA VAL A 539 14.66 -26.69 4.16
C VAL A 539 15.26 -26.58 2.75
N LEU A 540 14.87 -25.56 1.99
CA LEU A 540 15.43 -25.30 0.66
C LEU A 540 16.95 -25.04 0.71
N ALA A 541 17.41 -24.25 1.68
CA ALA A 541 18.84 -24.00 1.89
C ALA A 541 19.63 -25.30 2.17
N VAL A 542 19.10 -26.17 3.04
CA VAL A 542 19.67 -27.50 3.34
C VAL A 542 19.76 -28.35 2.07
N ARG A 543 18.67 -28.42 1.30
CA ARG A 543 18.60 -29.21 0.07
C ARG A 543 19.60 -28.75 -0.98
N LEU A 544 19.76 -27.43 -1.17
CA LEU A 544 20.72 -26.87 -2.13
C LEU A 544 22.17 -27.12 -1.74
N LEU A 545 22.52 -26.97 -0.44
CA LEU A 545 23.86 -27.29 0.06
C LEU A 545 24.17 -28.78 -0.05
N GLY A 546 23.19 -29.64 0.27
CA GLY A 546 23.32 -31.09 0.15
C GLY A 546 23.53 -31.55 -1.29
N ARG A 547 22.81 -30.97 -2.26
CA ARG A 547 22.99 -31.24 -3.69
C ARG A 547 24.38 -30.88 -4.21
N ASN A 548 24.98 -29.82 -3.69
CA ASN A 548 26.33 -29.38 -4.06
C ASN A 548 27.44 -29.97 -3.18
N GLU A 549 27.13 -30.97 -2.34
CA GLU A 549 28.08 -31.62 -1.45
C GLU A 549 28.79 -30.66 -0.47
N ARG A 550 28.21 -29.49 -0.20
CA ARG A 550 28.74 -28.45 0.70
C ARG A 550 28.41 -28.77 2.17
N TYR A 551 28.66 -30.02 2.60
CA TYR A 551 28.25 -30.53 3.91
C TYR A 551 28.94 -29.84 5.09
N ALA A 552 30.21 -29.46 4.94
CA ALA A 552 30.95 -28.74 5.99
C ALA A 552 30.31 -27.38 6.31
N GLU A 553 29.91 -26.66 5.25
CA GLU A 553 29.27 -25.36 5.37
C GLU A 553 27.84 -25.47 5.94
N LEU A 554 27.09 -26.49 5.51
CA LEU A 554 25.80 -26.85 6.11
C LEU A 554 25.93 -27.06 7.62
N GLY A 555 26.96 -27.79 8.07
CA GLY A 555 27.26 -27.97 9.48
C GLY A 555 27.51 -26.64 10.20
N GLN A 556 28.29 -25.74 9.59
CA GLN A 556 28.53 -24.42 10.16
C GLN A 556 27.25 -23.56 10.24
N PHE A 557 26.38 -23.59 9.23
CA PHE A 557 25.14 -22.82 9.26
C PHE A 557 24.15 -23.31 10.32
N VAL A 558 24.08 -24.62 10.56
CA VAL A 558 23.26 -25.19 11.64
C VAL A 558 23.86 -24.85 13.01
N LEU A 559 25.18 -25.05 13.20
CA LEU A 559 25.85 -24.78 14.49
C LEU A 559 25.79 -23.30 14.87
N ASN A 560 25.95 -22.40 13.90
CA ASN A 560 25.90 -20.96 14.11
C ASN A 560 24.46 -20.40 14.12
N LYS A 561 23.42 -21.25 14.07
CA LYS A 561 22.00 -20.86 14.05
C LYS A 561 21.62 -19.89 12.92
N ILE A 562 22.33 -19.96 11.80
CA ILE A 562 21.94 -19.27 10.57
C ILE A 562 20.75 -20.02 9.95
N ILE A 563 20.79 -21.34 9.99
CA ILE A 563 19.63 -22.20 9.76
C ILE A 563 18.95 -22.41 11.11
N GLU A 564 17.74 -21.89 11.26
CA GLU A 564 16.98 -22.05 12.50
C GLU A 564 16.47 -23.49 12.65
N PRO A 565 16.50 -24.06 13.86
CA PRO A 565 16.02 -25.41 14.09
C PRO A 565 14.50 -25.47 13.98
N SER A 566 14.00 -26.33 13.09
CA SER A 566 12.57 -26.65 12.96
C SER A 566 12.38 -28.16 12.73
N LYS A 567 11.14 -28.65 12.89
CA LYS A 567 10.82 -30.06 12.60
C LYS A 567 11.14 -30.40 11.15
N GLU A 568 10.78 -29.52 10.23
CA GLU A 568 10.95 -29.69 8.79
C GLU A 568 12.44 -29.74 8.41
N VAL A 569 13.26 -28.86 9.00
CA VAL A 569 14.71 -28.84 8.79
C VAL A 569 15.35 -30.13 9.34
N ALA A 570 14.95 -30.57 10.53
CA ALA A 570 15.45 -31.81 11.11
C ALA A 570 15.15 -33.03 10.23
N LEU A 571 13.94 -33.11 9.69
CA LEU A 571 13.55 -34.19 8.77
C LEU A 571 14.32 -34.15 7.44
N GLU A 572 14.50 -32.97 6.83
CA GLU A 572 15.29 -32.85 5.59
C GLU A 572 16.78 -33.22 5.80
N LEU A 573 17.34 -32.89 6.97
CA LEU A 573 18.70 -33.30 7.37
C LEU A 573 18.83 -34.81 7.56
N LEU A 574 17.75 -35.49 7.97
CA LEU A 574 17.72 -36.93 8.25
C LEU A 574 17.45 -37.77 6.99
N GLU A 575 16.32 -37.50 6.34
CA GLU A 575 15.78 -38.33 5.25
C GLU A 575 16.29 -37.86 3.89
N GLY A 576 16.35 -36.54 3.67
CA GLY A 576 16.79 -35.94 2.41
C GLY A 576 18.29 -36.06 2.22
N VAL A 577 19.04 -35.14 2.84
CA VAL A 577 20.49 -35.01 2.66
C VAL A 577 21.27 -36.04 3.49
N GLY A 578 20.76 -36.40 4.67
CA GLY A 578 21.40 -37.32 5.62
C GLY A 578 21.61 -38.74 5.10
N SER A 579 20.85 -39.16 4.10
CA SER A 579 21.04 -40.43 3.39
C SER A 579 22.43 -40.53 2.73
N ARG A 580 23.02 -39.39 2.35
CA ARG A 580 24.31 -39.31 1.65
C ARG A 580 25.48 -38.95 2.55
N ASN A 581 25.22 -38.43 3.76
CA ASN A 581 26.26 -37.97 4.67
C ASN A 581 25.89 -38.20 6.15
N ILE A 582 26.69 -39.03 6.82
CA ILE A 582 26.49 -39.42 8.23
C ILE A 582 26.59 -38.23 9.19
N GLN A 583 27.49 -37.28 8.95
CA GLN A 583 27.65 -36.10 9.80
C GLN A 583 26.43 -35.19 9.72
N THR A 584 25.89 -34.99 8.51
CA THR A 584 24.64 -34.25 8.31
C THR A 584 23.46 -34.93 9.01
N ARG A 585 23.38 -36.26 8.91
CA ARG A 585 22.36 -37.04 9.60
C ARG A 585 22.41 -36.83 11.11
N LYS A 586 23.62 -36.83 11.69
CA LYS A 586 23.82 -36.56 13.13
C LYS A 586 23.28 -35.18 13.55
N LEU A 587 23.48 -34.14 12.72
CA LEU A 587 22.92 -32.82 12.99
C LEU A 587 21.39 -32.85 13.07
N GLY A 588 20.72 -33.61 12.21
CA GLY A 588 19.26 -33.80 12.27
C GLY A 588 18.81 -34.52 13.54
N VAL A 589 19.52 -35.57 13.96
CA VAL A 589 19.29 -36.29 15.23
C VAL A 589 19.43 -35.35 16.43
N ASP A 590 20.50 -34.57 16.47
CA ASP A 590 20.77 -33.60 17.53
C ASP A 590 19.71 -32.49 17.55
N MET A 591 19.22 -32.05 16.38
CA MET A 591 18.16 -31.06 16.25
C MET A 591 16.81 -31.56 16.77
N LEU A 592 16.42 -32.82 16.51
CA LEU A 592 15.20 -33.42 17.09
C LEU A 592 15.25 -33.42 18.61
N ARG A 593 16.43 -33.73 19.19
CA ARG A 593 16.64 -33.68 20.64
C ARG A 593 16.55 -32.26 21.18
N GLN A 594 17.18 -31.29 20.50
CA GLN A 594 17.13 -29.88 20.87
C GLN A 594 15.70 -29.34 20.89
N LEU A 595 14.89 -29.70 19.88
CA LEU A 595 13.48 -29.29 19.77
C LEU A 595 12.52 -30.09 20.64
N SER A 596 13.02 -31.07 21.41
CA SER A 596 12.19 -31.98 22.21
C SER A 596 11.13 -32.73 21.40
N LEU A 597 11.43 -33.02 20.13
CA LEU A 597 10.57 -33.81 19.22
C LEU A 597 10.76 -35.30 19.52
N HIS A 598 10.37 -35.70 20.74
CA HIS A 598 10.68 -37.02 21.28
C HIS A 598 10.00 -38.16 20.51
N HIS A 599 8.80 -37.94 19.97
CA HIS A 599 8.11 -38.94 19.15
C HIS A 599 8.89 -39.24 17.86
N ASP A 600 9.20 -38.20 17.08
CA ASP A 600 9.92 -38.33 15.81
C ASP A 600 11.32 -38.94 16.04
N TYR A 601 12.01 -38.55 17.12
CA TYR A 601 13.30 -39.13 17.52
C TYR A 601 13.22 -40.62 17.83
N VAL A 602 12.18 -41.04 18.56
CA VAL A 602 11.96 -42.45 18.91
C VAL A 602 11.65 -43.27 17.65
N VAL A 603 10.82 -42.75 16.73
CA VAL A 603 10.53 -43.41 15.46
C VAL A 603 11.80 -43.60 14.62
N LEU A 604 12.66 -42.57 14.56
CA LEU A 604 13.93 -42.65 13.85
C LEU A 604 14.86 -43.74 14.41
N LEU A 605 15.00 -43.82 15.75
CA LEU A 605 15.84 -44.86 16.38
C LEU A 605 15.35 -46.28 16.07
N VAL A 606 14.03 -46.48 15.95
CA VAL A 606 13.46 -47.77 15.59
C VAL A 606 13.75 -48.11 14.14
N GLN A 607 13.63 -47.14 13.22
CA GLN A 607 14.00 -47.31 11.81
C GLN A 607 15.50 -47.63 11.63
N ASP A 608 16.35 -47.09 12.49
CA ASP A 608 17.79 -47.38 12.53
C ASP A 608 18.14 -48.74 13.16
N GLY A 609 17.15 -49.51 13.62
CA GLY A 609 17.33 -50.80 14.29
C GLY A 609 17.72 -50.69 15.77
N CYS A 610 17.85 -49.48 16.31
CA CYS A 610 18.16 -49.19 17.71
C CYS A 610 16.90 -49.16 18.61
N TYR A 611 15.97 -50.10 18.43
CA TYR A 611 14.67 -50.09 19.10
C TYR A 611 14.76 -50.22 20.64
N LEU A 612 15.78 -50.89 21.19
CA LEU A 612 16.00 -50.96 22.64
C LEU A 612 16.40 -49.61 23.25
N GLU A 613 17.24 -48.85 22.55
CA GLU A 613 17.58 -47.47 22.94
C GLU A 613 16.35 -46.57 22.82
N ALA A 614 15.55 -46.77 21.77
CA ALA A 614 14.29 -46.07 21.57
C ALA A 614 13.30 -46.31 22.73
N LEU A 615 13.19 -47.55 23.25
CA LEU A 615 12.35 -47.87 24.42
C LEU A 615 12.85 -47.18 25.70
N ARG A 616 14.18 -47.17 25.92
CA ARG A 616 14.78 -46.48 27.07
C ARG A 616 14.50 -44.98 27.00
N TYR A 617 14.65 -44.38 25.82
CA TYR A 617 14.37 -42.97 25.60
C TYR A 617 12.88 -42.65 25.77
N ALA A 618 11.99 -43.47 25.19
CA ALA A 618 10.55 -43.32 25.32
C ALA A 618 10.10 -43.38 26.79
N ARG A 619 10.65 -44.31 27.59
CA ARG A 619 10.40 -44.39 29.04
C ARG A 619 10.90 -43.15 29.78
N LYS A 620 12.12 -42.69 29.48
CA LYS A 620 12.73 -41.51 30.12
C LYS A 620 11.92 -40.24 29.87
N HIS A 621 11.44 -40.05 28.65
CA HIS A 621 10.69 -38.86 28.22
C HIS A 621 9.17 -39.04 28.21
N LYS A 622 8.66 -40.18 28.71
CA LYS A 622 7.23 -40.54 28.78
C LYS A 622 6.47 -40.38 27.46
N VAL A 623 7.06 -40.84 26.35
CA VAL A 623 6.49 -40.70 25.01
C VAL A 623 5.47 -41.82 24.75
N SER A 624 4.18 -41.57 25.01
CA SER A 624 3.11 -42.57 24.83
C SER A 624 2.53 -42.65 23.41
N THR A 625 2.89 -41.71 22.52
CA THR A 625 2.37 -41.61 21.14
C THR A 625 2.98 -42.60 20.16
N VAL A 626 3.89 -43.46 20.63
CA VAL A 626 4.71 -44.37 19.83
C VAL A 626 3.89 -45.59 19.40
N ARG A 627 4.00 -46.03 18.13
CA ARG A 627 3.27 -47.21 17.63
C ARG A 627 3.97 -48.52 18.04
N PRO A 628 3.33 -49.41 18.83
CA PRO A 628 3.93 -50.67 19.27
C PRO A 628 4.31 -51.61 18.12
N SER A 629 3.49 -51.67 17.06
CA SER A 629 3.75 -52.47 15.86
C SER A 629 5.14 -52.28 15.28
N LEU A 630 5.62 -51.03 15.16
CA LEU A 630 6.96 -50.75 14.63
C LEU A 630 8.11 -51.38 15.45
N PHE A 631 7.93 -51.45 16.77
CA PHE A 631 8.93 -52.03 17.67
C PHE A 631 8.86 -53.56 17.69
N LEU A 632 7.64 -54.10 17.61
CA LEU A 632 7.41 -55.54 17.57
C LEU A 632 7.90 -56.15 16.25
N GLU A 633 7.68 -55.44 15.14
CA GLU A 633 8.24 -55.78 13.82
C GLU A 633 9.77 -55.78 13.86
N ALA A 634 10.38 -54.71 14.40
CA ALA A 634 11.83 -54.62 14.51
C ALA A 634 12.42 -55.71 15.44
N ALA A 635 11.76 -56.00 16.57
CA ALA A 635 12.17 -57.03 17.50
C ALA A 635 12.00 -58.44 16.91
N TYR A 636 10.90 -58.71 16.20
CA TYR A 636 10.67 -59.98 15.51
C TYR A 636 11.69 -60.19 14.39
N ALA A 637 12.00 -59.14 13.60
CA ALA A 637 13.01 -59.19 12.56
C ALA A 637 14.44 -59.46 13.09
N SER A 638 14.74 -59.13 14.36
CA SER A 638 16.02 -59.45 14.99
C SER A 638 16.21 -60.94 15.30
N ASN A 639 15.15 -61.76 15.17
CA ASN A 639 15.14 -63.21 15.41
C ASN A 639 15.59 -63.65 16.82
N GLU A 640 15.56 -62.73 17.79
CA GLU A 640 15.88 -63.00 19.18
C GLU A 640 14.59 -63.01 20.03
N PRO A 641 14.16 -64.17 20.57
CA PRO A 641 12.91 -64.28 21.32
C PRO A 641 12.91 -63.43 22.60
N GLN A 642 14.10 -63.21 23.19
CA GLN A 642 14.26 -62.38 24.38
C GLN A 642 13.91 -60.91 24.11
N HIS A 643 14.28 -60.38 22.94
CA HIS A 643 13.99 -59.01 22.57
C HIS A 643 12.49 -58.80 22.33
N LEU A 644 11.85 -59.71 21.59
CA LEU A 644 10.40 -59.64 21.34
C LEU A 644 9.59 -59.73 22.63
N ALA A 645 9.96 -60.62 23.56
CA ALA A 645 9.33 -60.72 24.88
C ALA A 645 9.51 -59.43 25.71
N ALA A 646 10.69 -58.81 25.66
CA ALA A 646 10.97 -57.56 26.37
C ALA A 646 10.16 -56.37 25.82
N VAL A 647 9.99 -56.28 24.49
CA VAL A 647 9.17 -55.25 23.84
C VAL A 647 7.68 -55.44 24.18
N LEU A 648 7.16 -56.66 24.12
CA LEU A 648 5.77 -56.98 24.50
C LEU A 648 5.47 -56.59 25.95
N ARG A 649 6.35 -56.94 26.88
CA ARG A 649 6.22 -56.57 28.30
C ARG A 649 6.28 -55.05 28.48
N PHE A 650 7.21 -54.38 27.81
CA PHE A 650 7.33 -52.93 27.90
C PHE A 650 6.03 -52.23 27.52
N PHE A 651 5.43 -52.54 26.36
CA PHE A 651 4.20 -51.88 25.93
C PHE A 651 2.99 -52.27 26.77
N GLY A 652 2.96 -53.49 27.33
CA GLY A 652 1.94 -53.90 28.28
C GLY A 652 1.91 -53.05 29.56
N GLU A 653 3.08 -52.60 30.03
CA GLU A 653 3.21 -51.70 31.18
C GLU A 653 3.08 -50.22 30.80
N PHE A 654 3.55 -49.85 29.61
CA PHE A 654 3.78 -48.46 29.21
C PHE A 654 2.59 -47.82 28.46
N ILE A 655 1.78 -48.61 27.75
CA ILE A 655 0.58 -48.14 27.04
C ILE A 655 -0.67 -48.85 27.61
N PRO A 656 -1.58 -48.10 28.25
CA PRO A 656 -2.83 -48.67 28.78
C PRO A 656 -3.65 -49.35 27.68
N GLY A 657 -4.10 -50.58 27.92
CA GLY A 657 -4.95 -51.33 26.98
C GLY A 657 -4.21 -52.01 25.82
N PHE A 658 -2.87 -51.93 25.74
CA PHE A 658 -2.12 -52.62 24.70
C PHE A 658 -2.34 -54.15 24.72
N GLY A 659 -2.49 -54.75 25.90
CA GLY A 659 -2.68 -56.20 26.05
C GLY A 659 -3.94 -56.76 25.38
N THR A 660 -4.95 -55.93 25.10
CA THR A 660 -6.21 -56.32 24.44
C THR A 660 -6.20 -56.08 22.92
N THR A 661 -5.06 -55.64 22.37
CA THR A 661 -4.94 -55.36 20.93
C THR A 661 -4.69 -56.63 20.10
N SER A 662 -5.12 -56.60 18.84
CA SER A 662 -4.83 -57.67 17.87
C SER A 662 -3.33 -57.80 17.59
N GLU A 663 -2.57 -56.69 17.67
CA GLU A 663 -1.11 -56.66 17.53
C GLU A 663 -0.42 -57.48 18.63
N HIS A 664 -0.79 -57.25 19.89
CA HIS A 664 -0.26 -58.00 21.05
C HIS A 664 -0.53 -59.51 20.90
N THR A 665 -1.74 -59.89 20.48
CA THR A 665 -2.11 -61.30 20.27
C THR A 665 -1.32 -61.97 19.14
N THR A 666 -1.10 -61.24 18.04
CA THR A 666 -0.33 -61.71 16.88
C THR A 666 1.13 -61.96 17.25
N TYR A 667 1.78 -61.00 17.91
CA TYR A 667 3.21 -61.11 18.26
C TYR A 667 3.49 -62.04 19.44
N ILE A 668 2.54 -62.25 20.35
CA ILE A 668 2.65 -63.33 21.35
C ILE A 668 2.63 -64.71 20.69
N ARG A 669 1.77 -64.93 19.69
CA ARG A 669 1.74 -66.19 18.94
C ARG A 669 3.04 -66.38 18.17
N ALA A 670 3.51 -65.33 17.50
CA ALA A 670 4.78 -65.34 16.79
C ALA A 670 5.99 -65.60 17.71
N LEU A 671 5.97 -65.12 18.95
CA LEU A 671 6.99 -65.43 19.97
C LEU A 671 6.97 -66.91 20.37
N ALA A 672 5.79 -67.55 20.43
CA ALA A 672 5.66 -68.97 20.76
C ALA A 672 6.15 -69.90 19.63
N ASP A 673 6.08 -69.42 18.38
CA ASP A 673 6.52 -70.15 17.19
C ASP A 673 8.03 -69.97 16.89
N MET A 674 8.73 -69.06 17.57
CA MET A 674 10.19 -68.86 17.41
C MET A 674 11.00 -70.00 18.04
N PRO A 675 12.06 -70.49 17.38
CA PRO A 675 12.91 -71.54 17.93
C PRO A 675 13.60 -71.05 19.20
N SER A 676 13.31 -71.70 20.32
CA SER A 676 14.02 -71.46 21.57
C SER A 676 15.49 -71.77 21.36
N SER A 677 16.36 -70.76 21.37
CA SER A 677 17.81 -70.95 21.50
C SER A 677 18.12 -71.46 22.91
N ILE A 678 17.81 -72.73 23.16
CA ILE A 678 18.22 -73.51 24.32
C ILE A 678 18.52 -74.92 23.80
N THR A 679 19.76 -75.11 23.34
CA THR A 679 20.46 -76.39 23.49
C THR A 679 21.85 -76.06 24.02
N VAL A 680 22.04 -76.46 25.28
CA VAL A 680 23.22 -76.55 26.17
C VAL A 680 24.57 -76.13 25.60
#